data_AF-A0A9D5VMM3-F1
#
_entry.id   AF-A0A9D5VMM3-F1
#
_cell.length_a   1.000
_cell.length_b   1.000
_cell.length_c   1.000
_cell.angle_alpha   90.00
_cell.angle_beta   90.00
_cell.angle_gamma   90.00
#
_symmetry.space_group_name_H-M   'P 1'
#
loop_
_entity.id
_entity.type
_entity.pdbx_description
1 polymer ?
#
loop_
_entity_poly.entity_id
_entity_poly.type
_entity_poly.pdbx_seq_one_letter_code
_entity_poly.pdbx_strand_id
1 'polypeptide(L)'
;MKKNIINLQNSVLCFLLLTITAFVHAETSFLPGLVPTEYGLAPASDLIYNGKMLTSDEAHQLYLGSNGKMDLSLLNPDDSSPLWKNLPPRALNIHDNSKEIKVNADDLLKYMDQVPSRSGNFRFTVSADHKAYTIMLSKNIHNVLLKKSLLQKLGYTTPPIKYLPKIKLKFTSSMEKELFMEKMAESTFGDPGRWIINYRDHLRAKKDLEEVDENKDNNDDEDKDDEEEKEESGDDGIDPDDENEVTVDGPLADSDELLLQDLIIMEDQNHLYNLAIGYLPSQVIQGRRVLNSLLIPYSLVEVPESLNLFAWHVGRVVNKQIDFGYESAEEFTTSYEDARWIARRVLKLTRADFEEIVANAYYPEAVAALLVEKLLSRRNHLAKILNLENESSEIAFDPEITIDPYLRDGKIIKEKWEGYASRFSYGDPNSPLSRSELFAFAKSKFISTGISNLITLVNKHLPHTDIESALFQRQEDLFFKQLAEYAVTGKVTPVPLGIWATPIAGINLIASREIIAGSYLGTDNVIQLADSVGLSVDAGAYLRVEGMQYPISVTGKAMATINRIYSHLRPIKSFKAGLRYPYKNLFVPYFQRKLGHFFDEILTGDFEKLQEKERKKILEEMMFHFKEQMQVGESILISDAVGGGVNLAVGSGYTRMVEAQAAFGASLVVLSRLHIHRKDENTIQIYKDLGNVTSLVVSFQLKTLIPVLSVSAKWSKGSAKCKFYSLNINENEKENPHLIKNLKALRTLFLNNSLELASTVKKPYRLINRFTQGVIKGNVLFFQAGRMTLNTKLTIIHPSGARRDFFRAQAMKRRGLNFEQFSIDAVNSILRDYAEWDMHLDRATGDSPADSIKGSSLNMTVNYEGEIKNKRGEKGDIENRFALISKTWRGWSISRESAENIIKQINQKFKIDFYPENALAQTNKIFLYNISMEIYLYEKALLHFMNLKESKVSSIFSRHVLGVGDLIKKWRFMHEWRSAKNDLRWNNYMQEGKHMRLLLSMAHSWLGFDGLLELFGGKDNMFIISKLSGFRVGDEAGDTPLMSHTLGEIGSRALSGPLAQMQNQINATQSEFLAYWLIERLQ
;
A
#
# COMPACT_ATOMS: atom_id res chain seq x y z
N MET A 1 -6.18 -20.99 -11.56
CA MET A 1 -5.20 -20.10 -10.89
C MET A 1 -5.55 -18.60 -10.86
N LYS A 2 -6.36 -18.04 -11.78
CA LYS A 2 -6.79 -16.62 -11.75
C LYS A 2 -7.90 -16.26 -10.74
N LYS A 3 -8.65 -17.23 -10.20
CA LYS A 3 -9.78 -17.01 -9.27
C LYS A 3 -9.37 -16.83 -7.80
N ASN A 4 -8.19 -17.28 -7.38
CA ASN A 4 -7.81 -17.29 -5.94
C ASN A 4 -7.07 -16.02 -5.48
N ILE A 5 -6.55 -15.20 -6.40
CA ILE A 5 -5.96 -13.88 -6.06
C ILE A 5 -7.07 -12.83 -5.82
N ILE A 6 -8.25 -13.03 -6.42
CA ILE A 6 -9.41 -12.15 -6.26
C ILE A 6 -10.12 -12.40 -4.92
N ASN A 7 -10.13 -13.65 -4.42
CA ASN A 7 -10.71 -13.95 -3.11
C ASN A 7 -9.87 -13.41 -1.94
N LEU A 8 -8.53 -13.34 -2.05
CA LEU A 8 -7.72 -12.76 -0.97
C LEU A 8 -7.89 -11.23 -0.86
N GLN A 9 -8.06 -10.52 -1.99
CA GLN A 9 -8.37 -9.09 -1.99
C GLN A 9 -9.81 -8.80 -1.55
N ASN A 10 -10.77 -9.64 -1.93
CA ASN A 10 -12.16 -9.49 -1.51
C ASN A 10 -12.40 -9.86 -0.04
N SER A 11 -11.61 -10.78 0.53
CA SER A 11 -11.68 -11.10 1.97
C SER A 11 -11.12 -9.97 2.83
N VAL A 12 -10.02 -9.33 2.44
CA VAL A 12 -9.46 -8.15 3.14
C VAL A 12 -10.40 -6.94 3.02
N LEU A 13 -11.06 -6.77 1.87
CA LEU A 13 -12.04 -5.70 1.65
C LEU A 13 -13.38 -5.97 2.36
N CYS A 14 -13.84 -7.22 2.42
CA CYS A 14 -15.01 -7.63 3.20
C CYS A 14 -14.76 -7.52 4.70
N PHE A 15 -13.55 -7.81 5.19
CA PHE A 15 -13.17 -7.56 6.58
C PHE A 15 -13.19 -6.06 6.93
N LEU A 16 -12.74 -5.23 6.00
CA LEU A 16 -12.80 -3.76 6.13
C LEU A 16 -14.22 -3.19 6.01
N LEU A 17 -15.16 -3.92 5.39
CA LEU A 17 -16.56 -3.52 5.24
C LEU A 17 -17.48 -4.07 6.36
N LEU A 18 -17.22 -5.28 6.86
CA LEU A 18 -17.91 -5.86 8.03
C LEU A 18 -17.53 -5.16 9.34
N THR A 19 -16.31 -4.62 9.43
CA THR A 19 -15.93 -3.74 10.54
C THR A 19 -16.72 -2.43 10.54
N ILE A 20 -17.20 -1.93 9.38
CA ILE A 20 -17.91 -0.64 9.30
C ILE A 20 -19.35 -0.73 9.81
N THR A 21 -20.02 -1.89 9.74
CA THR A 21 -21.42 -2.03 10.19
C THR A 21 -21.59 -2.32 11.69
N ALA A 22 -20.53 -2.71 12.40
CA ALA A 22 -20.58 -3.00 13.83
C ALA A 22 -20.41 -1.76 14.75
N PHE A 23 -19.98 -0.60 14.24
CA PHE A 23 -19.74 0.61 15.05
C PHE A 23 -21.01 1.37 15.49
N VAL A 24 -22.17 0.72 15.59
CA VAL A 24 -23.46 1.39 15.82
C VAL A 24 -23.72 1.77 17.28
N HIS A 25 -22.96 1.28 18.27
CA HIS A 25 -23.06 1.74 19.66
C HIS A 25 -21.69 1.96 20.29
N ALA A 26 -21.49 3.12 20.93
CA ALA A 26 -20.30 3.40 21.73
C ALA A 26 -20.43 2.72 23.10
N GLU A 27 -20.34 1.40 23.10
CA GLU A 27 -19.78 0.61 24.20
C GLU A 27 -18.52 -0.03 23.64
N THR A 28 -17.46 -0.19 24.43
CA THR A 28 -16.19 -0.80 24.04
C THR A 28 -16.40 -2.28 23.73
N SER A 29 -16.99 -2.60 22.57
CA SER A 29 -17.14 -3.98 22.12
C SER A 29 -15.80 -4.45 21.57
N PHE A 30 -15.07 -5.21 22.38
CA PHE A 30 -13.87 -5.93 21.95
C PHE A 30 -14.22 -6.81 20.74
N LEU A 31 -13.41 -6.73 19.68
CA LEU A 31 -13.63 -7.55 18.49
C LEU A 31 -13.26 -9.02 18.78
N PRO A 32 -14.09 -10.00 18.36
CA PRO A 32 -13.75 -11.42 18.40
C PRO A 32 -12.39 -11.69 17.72
N GLY A 33 -11.62 -12.63 18.26
CA GLY A 33 -10.28 -12.98 17.79
C GLY A 33 -9.15 -12.01 18.17
N LEU A 34 -9.46 -10.87 18.78
CA LEU A 34 -8.47 -9.96 19.35
C LEU A 34 -8.51 -10.00 20.88
N VAL A 35 -7.34 -10.06 21.51
CA VAL A 35 -7.23 -10.17 22.98
C VAL A 35 -7.09 -8.77 23.59
N PRO A 36 -7.95 -8.33 24.53
CA PRO A 36 -7.76 -7.05 25.21
C PRO A 36 -6.38 -6.93 25.88
N THR A 37 -5.82 -5.72 25.96
CA THR A 37 -4.58 -5.46 26.74
C THR A 37 -4.82 -5.24 28.23
N GLU A 38 -6.08 -5.19 28.65
CA GLU A 38 -6.52 -4.95 30.03
C GLU A 38 -7.84 -5.70 30.31
N TYR A 39 -8.23 -5.78 31.58
CA TYR A 39 -9.49 -6.41 32.00
C TYR A 39 -10.68 -5.72 31.30
N GLY A 40 -11.61 -6.50 30.74
CA GLY A 40 -12.79 -5.92 30.09
C GLY A 40 -13.75 -6.90 29.43
N LEU A 41 -13.34 -8.15 29.19
CA LEU A 41 -14.23 -9.23 28.75
C LEU A 41 -14.82 -9.97 29.95
N ALA A 42 -15.94 -10.66 29.73
CA ALA A 42 -16.55 -11.54 30.72
C ALA A 42 -15.54 -12.63 31.14
N PRO A 43 -15.32 -12.85 32.45
CA PRO A 43 -14.43 -13.92 32.91
C PRO A 43 -14.88 -15.29 32.44
N ALA A 44 -13.93 -16.23 32.36
CA ALA A 44 -14.24 -17.59 31.98
C ALA A 44 -15.22 -18.27 32.96
N SER A 45 -16.00 -19.22 32.44
CA SER A 45 -17.06 -19.93 33.17
C SER A 45 -16.59 -21.16 33.95
N ASP A 46 -15.30 -21.51 33.85
CA ASP A 46 -14.72 -22.74 34.39
C ASP A 46 -13.64 -22.52 35.45
N LEU A 47 -13.55 -21.32 36.03
CA LEU A 47 -12.52 -20.97 37.01
C LEU A 47 -12.76 -21.61 38.38
N ILE A 48 -11.72 -22.17 38.99
CA ILE A 48 -11.80 -22.68 40.37
C ILE A 48 -11.18 -21.68 41.36
N TYR A 49 -11.95 -21.34 42.41
CA TYR A 49 -11.48 -20.57 43.56
C TYR A 49 -11.94 -21.24 44.86
N ASN A 50 -11.01 -21.49 45.78
CA ASN A 50 -11.27 -22.18 47.06
C ASN A 50 -12.03 -23.53 46.91
N GLY A 51 -11.74 -24.28 45.84
CA GLY A 51 -12.38 -25.57 45.56
C GLY A 51 -13.79 -25.50 44.97
N LYS A 52 -14.32 -24.30 44.70
CA LYS A 52 -15.61 -24.09 44.02
C LYS A 52 -15.37 -23.57 42.60
N MET A 53 -16.12 -24.10 41.63
CA MET A 53 -16.21 -23.54 40.28
C MET A 53 -17.03 -22.25 40.32
N LEU A 54 -16.48 -21.17 39.77
CA LEU A 54 -17.12 -19.86 39.71
C LEU A 54 -17.88 -19.70 38.40
N THR A 55 -19.06 -19.08 38.46
CA THR A 55 -19.68 -18.54 37.25
C THR A 55 -18.93 -17.29 36.76
N SER A 56 -19.14 -16.90 35.50
CA SER A 56 -18.54 -15.67 34.95
C SER A 56 -18.87 -14.44 35.81
N ASP A 57 -20.12 -14.33 36.27
CA ASP A 57 -20.57 -13.26 37.17
C ASP A 57 -19.89 -13.33 38.55
N GLU A 58 -19.78 -14.52 39.15
CA GLU A 58 -19.10 -14.69 40.45
C GLU A 58 -17.61 -14.30 40.36
N ALA A 59 -16.93 -14.69 39.28
CA ALA A 59 -15.55 -14.30 39.02
C ALA A 59 -15.41 -12.78 38.77
N HIS A 60 -16.37 -12.16 38.08
CA HIS A 60 -16.41 -10.71 37.89
C HIS A 60 -16.61 -9.98 39.23
N GLN A 61 -17.52 -10.46 40.08
CA GLN A 61 -17.73 -9.91 41.42
C GLN A 61 -16.50 -10.09 42.32
N LEU A 62 -15.77 -11.19 42.20
CA LEU A 62 -14.51 -11.40 42.92
C LEU A 62 -13.45 -10.35 42.53
N TYR A 63 -13.36 -10.04 41.23
CA TYR A 63 -12.49 -8.97 40.73
C TYR A 63 -12.93 -7.60 41.27
N LEU A 64 -14.21 -7.24 41.14
CA LEU A 64 -14.74 -5.96 41.61
C LEU A 64 -14.60 -5.79 43.13
N GLY A 65 -14.93 -6.82 43.92
CA GLY A 65 -14.86 -6.82 45.38
C GLY A 65 -13.43 -6.64 45.93
N SER A 66 -12.42 -6.93 45.11
CA SER A 66 -11.00 -6.68 45.42
C SER A 66 -10.52 -5.27 45.04
N ASN A 67 -11.41 -4.39 44.56
CA ASN A 67 -11.08 -3.14 43.88
C ASN A 67 -10.10 -3.34 42.71
N GLY A 68 -10.29 -4.42 41.95
CA GLY A 68 -9.45 -4.77 40.78
C GLY A 68 -8.05 -5.29 41.13
N LYS A 69 -7.78 -5.65 42.40
CA LYS A 69 -6.48 -6.18 42.84
C LYS A 69 -6.33 -7.69 42.62
N MET A 70 -7.43 -8.43 42.57
CA MET A 70 -7.41 -9.88 42.36
C MET A 70 -7.09 -10.19 40.90
N ASP A 71 -5.96 -10.86 40.65
CA ASP A 71 -5.58 -11.30 39.30
C ASP A 71 -6.24 -12.65 38.98
N LEU A 72 -7.37 -12.62 38.25
CA LEU A 72 -8.09 -13.84 37.85
C LEU A 72 -7.27 -14.76 36.94
N SER A 73 -6.20 -14.27 36.31
CA SER A 73 -5.32 -15.10 35.48
C SER A 73 -4.46 -16.09 36.28
N LEU A 74 -4.46 -15.98 37.62
CA LEU A 74 -3.81 -16.94 38.52
C LEU A 74 -4.70 -18.15 38.86
N LEU A 75 -6.00 -18.08 38.58
CA LEU A 75 -6.93 -19.19 38.80
C LEU A 75 -6.82 -20.22 37.67
N ASN A 76 -6.95 -21.50 38.00
CA ASN A 76 -6.97 -22.56 36.99
C ASN A 76 -8.41 -22.89 36.59
N PRO A 77 -8.62 -23.35 35.34
CA PRO A 77 -9.87 -24.00 34.98
C PRO A 77 -10.01 -25.33 35.74
N ASP A 78 -11.22 -25.88 35.73
CA ASP A 78 -11.49 -27.21 36.27
C ASP A 78 -10.59 -28.28 35.63
N ASP A 79 -9.78 -28.93 36.46
CA ASP A 79 -8.88 -30.02 36.07
C ASP A 79 -9.53 -31.40 36.22
N SER A 80 -10.81 -31.49 36.57
CA SER A 80 -11.57 -32.74 36.53
C SER A 80 -11.83 -33.22 35.09
N SER A 81 -11.92 -32.27 34.15
CA SER A 81 -12.13 -32.50 32.71
C SER A 81 -11.09 -33.45 32.08
N PRO A 82 -11.47 -34.29 31.10
CA PRO A 82 -10.52 -35.10 30.34
C PRO A 82 -9.66 -34.27 29.38
N LEU A 83 -10.06 -33.02 29.07
CA LEU A 83 -9.39 -32.18 28.07
C LEU A 83 -8.06 -31.62 28.56
N TRP A 84 -7.94 -31.36 29.87
CA TRP A 84 -6.76 -30.70 30.45
C TRP A 84 -6.55 -31.12 31.90
N LYS A 85 -5.28 -31.25 32.29
CA LYS A 85 -4.85 -31.53 33.67
C LYS A 85 -3.77 -30.53 34.09
N ASN A 86 -3.82 -30.10 35.35
CA ASN A 86 -2.82 -29.18 35.89
C ASN A 86 -1.50 -29.90 36.21
N LEU A 87 -0.75 -30.24 35.16
CA LEU A 87 0.53 -30.94 35.26
C LEU A 87 1.69 -29.99 34.94
N PRO A 88 2.86 -30.16 35.58
CA PRO A 88 4.08 -29.48 35.13
C PRO A 88 4.47 -29.97 33.73
N PRO A 89 5.27 -29.20 32.96
CA PRO A 89 5.87 -29.70 31.73
C PRO A 89 6.59 -31.03 31.98
N ARG A 90 6.29 -32.07 31.20
CA ARG A 90 6.91 -33.39 31.28
C ARG A 90 7.69 -33.66 29.99
N ALA A 91 8.71 -34.51 30.04
CA ALA A 91 9.36 -35.01 28.83
C ALA A 91 8.32 -35.70 27.93
N LEU A 92 8.36 -35.45 26.62
CA LEU A 92 7.52 -36.11 25.64
C LEU A 92 8.18 -37.44 25.27
N ASN A 93 7.53 -38.54 25.60
CA ASN A 93 7.96 -39.84 25.14
C ASN A 93 7.53 -40.02 23.68
N ILE A 94 8.47 -39.90 22.74
CA ILE A 94 8.26 -40.14 21.28
C ILE A 94 7.62 -41.54 21.05
N HIS A 95 7.89 -42.47 21.97
CA HIS A 95 7.42 -43.85 21.94
C HIS A 95 6.06 -44.12 22.59
N ASP A 96 5.47 -43.21 23.38
CA ASP A 96 4.20 -43.51 24.06
C ASP A 96 2.99 -43.40 23.11
N ASN A 97 2.95 -42.40 22.24
CA ASN A 97 1.82 -42.22 21.31
C ASN A 97 1.96 -43.01 19.99
N SER A 98 3.19 -43.39 19.60
CA SER A 98 3.44 -44.18 18.38
C SER A 98 3.12 -45.67 18.55
N LYS A 99 2.98 -46.14 19.80
CA LYS A 99 2.56 -47.52 20.13
C LYS A 99 1.06 -47.76 19.96
N GLU A 100 0.24 -46.72 19.97
CA GLU A 100 -1.23 -46.87 19.90
C GLU A 100 -1.72 -47.08 18.45
N ILE A 101 -1.08 -46.44 17.46
CA ILE A 101 -1.41 -46.62 16.04
C ILE A 101 -0.46 -47.66 15.40
N LYS A 102 -1.03 -48.81 15.01
CA LYS A 102 -0.28 -49.97 14.47
C LYS A 102 0.15 -49.86 13.00
N VAL A 103 -0.25 -48.81 12.29
CA VAL A 103 0.11 -48.57 10.88
C VAL A 103 1.53 -47.99 10.79
N ASN A 104 2.37 -48.55 9.93
CA ASN A 104 3.76 -48.16 9.69
C ASN A 104 3.96 -47.54 8.31
N ALA A 105 5.17 -47.02 8.08
CA ALA A 105 5.56 -46.55 6.76
C ALA A 105 5.58 -47.72 5.77
N ASP A 106 5.21 -47.45 4.52
CA ASP A 106 5.12 -48.41 3.40
C ASP A 106 4.03 -49.50 3.53
N ASP A 107 3.20 -49.46 4.57
CA ASP A 107 2.03 -50.33 4.70
C ASP A 107 1.06 -50.12 3.53
N LEU A 108 0.42 -51.21 3.09
CA LEU A 108 -0.65 -51.20 2.09
C LEU A 108 -2.01 -50.99 2.78
N LEU A 109 -2.64 -49.86 2.52
CA LEU A 109 -3.91 -49.45 3.11
C LEU A 109 -5.01 -49.44 2.06
N LYS A 110 -6.22 -49.88 2.42
CA LYS A 110 -7.37 -49.81 1.52
C LYS A 110 -8.10 -48.49 1.71
N TYR A 111 -8.26 -47.71 0.64
CA TYR A 111 -9.09 -46.51 0.64
C TYR A 111 -10.56 -46.87 0.89
N MET A 112 -11.23 -46.08 1.73
CA MET A 112 -12.64 -46.29 2.09
C MET A 112 -13.51 -45.14 1.58
N ASP A 113 -13.36 -43.94 2.12
CA ASP A 113 -14.11 -42.77 1.69
C ASP A 113 -13.41 -41.45 2.06
N GLN A 114 -13.78 -40.36 1.40
CA GLN A 114 -13.32 -39.02 1.71
C GLN A 114 -14.05 -38.46 2.94
N VAL A 115 -13.30 -37.79 3.82
CA VAL A 115 -13.87 -37.09 4.98
C VAL A 115 -13.95 -35.59 4.66
N PRO A 116 -15.12 -34.95 4.80
CA PRO A 116 -15.27 -33.51 4.66
C PRO A 116 -14.24 -32.76 5.51
N SER A 117 -13.52 -31.83 4.90
CA SER A 117 -12.42 -31.08 5.52
C SER A 117 -12.48 -29.62 5.12
N ARG A 118 -11.86 -28.75 5.93
CA ARG A 118 -11.70 -27.34 5.55
C ARG A 118 -10.74 -27.24 4.36
N SER A 119 -10.99 -26.27 3.50
CA SER A 119 -10.08 -25.83 2.44
C SER A 119 -8.62 -25.79 2.90
N GLY A 120 -7.71 -26.35 2.10
CA GLY A 120 -6.29 -26.50 2.43
C GLY A 120 -5.92 -27.84 3.06
N ASN A 121 -6.89 -28.57 3.63
CA ASN A 121 -6.72 -29.91 4.17
C ASN A 121 -7.49 -30.93 3.33
N PHE A 122 -6.92 -32.11 3.16
CA PHE A 122 -7.62 -33.24 2.57
C PHE A 122 -7.57 -34.42 3.54
N ARG A 123 -8.75 -34.95 3.87
CA ARG A 123 -8.91 -36.06 4.81
C ARG A 123 -9.66 -37.20 4.15
N PHE A 124 -9.25 -38.42 4.47
CA PHE A 124 -9.90 -39.64 3.99
C PHE A 124 -9.74 -40.77 5.00
N THR A 125 -10.62 -41.75 4.91
CA THR A 125 -10.59 -42.95 5.74
C THR A 125 -9.91 -44.09 5.01
N VAL A 126 -9.15 -44.88 5.76
CA VAL A 126 -8.49 -46.10 5.29
C VAL A 126 -8.78 -47.25 6.24
N SER A 127 -8.76 -48.46 5.73
CA SER A 127 -8.85 -49.68 6.53
C SER A 127 -7.49 -50.37 6.63
N ALA A 128 -7.05 -50.64 7.86
CA ALA A 128 -5.88 -51.48 8.18
C ALA A 128 -6.25 -52.41 9.35
N ASP A 129 -5.95 -53.71 9.24
CA ASP A 129 -6.24 -54.73 10.27
C ASP A 129 -7.69 -54.69 10.81
N HIS A 130 -8.67 -54.55 9.92
CA HIS A 130 -10.10 -54.41 10.24
C HIS A 130 -10.47 -53.21 11.13
N LYS A 131 -9.58 -52.21 11.25
CA LYS A 131 -9.84 -50.91 11.87
C LYS A 131 -9.81 -49.79 10.85
N ALA A 132 -10.71 -48.84 11.01
CA ALA A 132 -10.72 -47.61 10.24
C ALA A 132 -9.77 -46.57 10.90
N TYR A 133 -9.02 -45.87 10.06
CA TYR A 133 -8.19 -44.74 10.44
C TYR A 133 -8.49 -43.55 9.54
N THR A 134 -8.34 -42.34 10.05
CA THR A 134 -8.38 -41.12 9.24
C THR A 134 -6.96 -40.68 8.90
N ILE A 135 -6.67 -40.52 7.62
CA ILE A 135 -5.45 -39.90 7.11
C ILE A 135 -5.74 -38.45 6.74
N MET A 136 -4.78 -37.58 7.03
CA MET A 136 -4.83 -36.17 6.64
C MET A 136 -3.53 -35.77 5.93
N LEU A 137 -3.70 -34.96 4.88
CA LEU A 137 -2.61 -34.31 4.18
C LEU A 137 -2.92 -32.82 3.97
N SER A 138 -1.87 -32.00 3.99
CA SER A 138 -1.93 -30.55 3.77
C SER A 138 -0.54 -29.99 3.51
N LYS A 139 -0.44 -28.74 3.05
CA LYS A 139 0.85 -28.03 2.86
C LYS A 139 1.55 -27.66 4.18
N ASN A 140 0.84 -27.76 5.31
CA ASN A 140 1.33 -27.38 6.64
C ASN A 140 1.06 -28.52 7.64
N ILE A 141 1.16 -29.78 7.20
CA ILE A 141 0.68 -30.92 8.01
C ILE A 141 1.42 -31.06 9.33
N HIS A 142 2.70 -30.69 9.33
CA HIS A 142 3.55 -30.64 10.52
C HIS A 142 3.05 -29.67 11.61
N ASN A 143 2.24 -28.65 11.27
CA ASN A 143 1.62 -27.78 12.28
C ASN A 143 0.72 -28.58 13.24
N VAL A 144 0.07 -29.65 12.78
CA VAL A 144 -0.77 -30.50 13.63
C VAL A 144 0.08 -31.21 14.69
N LEU A 145 1.24 -31.72 14.29
CA LEU A 145 2.19 -32.41 15.19
C LEU A 145 2.87 -31.43 16.15
N LEU A 146 3.17 -30.23 15.65
CA LEU A 146 3.75 -29.14 16.46
C LEU A 146 2.76 -28.66 17.53
N LYS A 147 1.49 -28.42 17.15
CA LYS A 147 0.39 -28.11 18.08
C LYS A 147 0.20 -29.22 19.10
N LYS A 148 0.14 -30.48 18.65
CA LYS A 148 0.01 -31.65 19.54
C LYS A 148 1.09 -31.64 20.62
N SER A 149 2.35 -31.52 20.23
CA SER A 149 3.49 -31.57 21.15
C SER A 149 3.48 -30.40 22.14
N LEU A 150 3.19 -29.19 21.67
CA LEU A 150 3.04 -28.02 22.54
C LEU A 150 1.87 -28.19 23.52
N LEU A 151 0.71 -28.63 23.05
CA LEU A 151 -0.48 -28.81 23.89
C LEU A 151 -0.26 -29.85 24.99
N GLN A 152 0.40 -30.96 24.69
CA GLN A 152 0.77 -31.97 25.67
C GLN A 152 1.70 -31.40 26.77
N LYS A 153 2.70 -30.60 26.38
CA LYS A 153 3.57 -29.88 27.33
C LYS A 153 2.80 -28.88 28.21
N LEU A 154 1.68 -28.35 27.72
CA LEU A 154 0.80 -27.42 28.45
C LEU A 154 -0.28 -28.12 29.31
N GLY A 155 -0.30 -29.46 29.32
CA GLY A 155 -1.21 -30.28 30.14
C GLY A 155 -2.51 -30.69 29.44
N TYR A 156 -2.64 -30.46 28.14
CA TYR A 156 -3.80 -30.89 27.35
C TYR A 156 -3.69 -32.34 26.92
N THR A 157 -4.83 -33.03 26.88
CA THR A 157 -4.94 -34.36 26.29
C THR A 157 -5.21 -34.23 24.80
N THR A 158 -4.39 -34.89 23.99
CA THR A 158 -4.58 -34.97 22.53
C THR A 158 -4.71 -36.44 22.13
N PRO A 159 -5.54 -36.78 21.14
CA PRO A 159 -5.59 -38.15 20.64
C PRO A 159 -4.24 -38.56 20.01
N PRO A 160 -4.03 -39.86 19.79
CA PRO A 160 -2.88 -40.37 19.06
C PRO A 160 -2.88 -39.84 17.63
N ILE A 161 -1.74 -39.29 17.22
CA ILE A 161 -1.48 -38.83 15.85
C ILE A 161 -0.06 -39.29 15.53
N LYS A 162 0.12 -39.98 14.40
CA LYS A 162 1.41 -40.49 13.94
C LYS A 162 1.75 -39.90 12.58
N TYR A 163 3.00 -39.47 12.39
CA TYR A 163 3.53 -39.08 11.09
C TYR A 163 3.81 -40.32 10.25
N LEU A 164 3.39 -40.31 8.99
CA LEU A 164 3.68 -41.35 8.02
C LEU A 164 4.45 -40.71 6.86
N PRO A 165 5.76 -40.97 6.73
CA PRO A 165 6.54 -40.41 5.64
C PRO A 165 6.08 -40.95 4.29
N LYS A 166 5.59 -42.20 4.24
CA LYS A 166 5.20 -42.90 3.02
C LYS A 166 4.20 -44.02 3.30
N ILE A 167 3.22 -44.22 2.41
CA ILE A 167 2.27 -45.36 2.42
C ILE A 167 1.92 -45.80 1.00
N LYS A 168 1.39 -47.01 0.87
CA LYS A 168 0.72 -47.49 -0.35
C LYS A 168 -0.78 -47.49 -0.13
N LEU A 169 -1.54 -46.87 -1.04
CA LEU A 169 -2.99 -46.76 -0.97
C LEU A 169 -3.63 -47.52 -2.12
N LYS A 170 -4.46 -48.52 -1.81
CA LYS A 170 -5.18 -49.35 -2.77
C LYS A 170 -6.62 -48.89 -2.93
N PHE A 171 -7.04 -48.73 -4.18
CA PHE A 171 -8.40 -48.34 -4.57
C PHE A 171 -9.21 -49.54 -5.05
N THR A 172 -10.53 -49.40 -5.09
CA THR A 172 -11.45 -50.43 -5.60
C THR A 172 -11.50 -50.42 -7.13
N SER A 173 -11.17 -49.29 -7.75
CA SER A 173 -11.10 -49.13 -9.21
C SER A 173 -10.21 -47.95 -9.61
N SER A 174 -9.70 -47.95 -10.85
CA SER A 174 -9.01 -46.81 -11.45
C SER A 174 -9.84 -45.52 -11.44
N MET A 175 -11.17 -45.60 -11.56
CA MET A 175 -12.05 -44.41 -11.50
C MET A 175 -12.06 -43.77 -10.11
N GLU A 176 -12.07 -44.59 -9.05
CA GLU A 176 -11.99 -44.11 -7.67
C GLU A 176 -10.64 -43.44 -7.38
N LYS A 177 -9.56 -43.99 -7.95
CA LYS A 177 -8.20 -43.42 -7.90
C LYS A 177 -8.14 -42.05 -8.57
N GLU A 178 -8.69 -41.89 -9.77
CA GLU A 178 -8.71 -40.60 -10.49
C GLU A 178 -9.54 -39.55 -9.73
N LEU A 179 -10.73 -39.93 -9.26
CA LEU A 179 -11.60 -39.04 -8.47
C LEU A 179 -10.92 -38.60 -7.17
N PHE A 180 -10.16 -39.49 -6.52
CA PHE A 180 -9.35 -39.16 -5.35
C PHE A 180 -8.31 -38.08 -5.66
N MET A 181 -7.57 -38.22 -6.77
CA MET A 181 -6.55 -37.25 -7.17
C MET A 181 -7.15 -35.88 -7.50
N GLU A 182 -8.27 -35.85 -8.21
CA GLU A 182 -9.00 -34.62 -8.54
C GLU A 182 -9.46 -33.90 -7.27
N LYS A 183 -10.16 -34.60 -6.38
CA LYS A 183 -10.65 -34.06 -5.11
C LYS A 183 -9.52 -33.60 -4.19
N MET A 184 -8.39 -34.30 -4.19
CA MET A 184 -7.20 -33.92 -3.44
C MET A 184 -6.61 -32.60 -3.98
N ALA A 185 -6.49 -32.47 -5.31
CA ALA A 185 -6.01 -31.25 -5.96
C ALA A 185 -6.92 -30.05 -5.63
N GLU A 186 -8.24 -30.25 -5.73
CA GLU A 186 -9.24 -29.24 -5.40
C GLU A 186 -9.18 -28.81 -3.93
N SER A 187 -9.12 -29.78 -3.00
CA SER A 187 -9.19 -29.52 -1.57
C SER A 187 -7.92 -28.86 -1.03
N THR A 188 -6.74 -29.24 -1.54
CA THR A 188 -5.44 -28.72 -1.07
C THR A 188 -5.00 -27.44 -1.79
N PHE A 189 -5.61 -27.12 -2.94
CA PHE A 189 -5.13 -26.10 -3.88
C PHE A 189 -3.63 -26.28 -4.20
N GLY A 190 -3.16 -27.52 -4.19
CA GLY A 190 -1.77 -27.92 -4.38
C GLY A 190 -1.62 -28.80 -5.60
N ASP A 191 -0.40 -28.84 -6.12
CA ASP A 191 -0.01 -29.83 -7.14
C ASP A 191 -0.03 -31.23 -6.50
N PRO A 192 -0.82 -32.18 -7.01
CA PRO A 192 -0.87 -33.56 -6.50
C PRO A 192 0.49 -34.25 -6.41
N GLY A 193 1.45 -33.90 -7.29
CA GLY A 193 2.80 -34.46 -7.27
C GLY A 193 3.61 -34.13 -6.02
N ARG A 194 3.09 -33.30 -5.11
CA ARG A 194 3.67 -33.09 -3.77
C ARG A 194 3.44 -34.27 -2.83
N TRP A 195 2.30 -34.94 -2.97
CA TRP A 195 1.91 -36.06 -2.12
C TRP A 195 1.96 -37.40 -2.86
N ILE A 196 1.81 -37.41 -4.19
CA ILE A 196 1.85 -38.62 -5.02
C ILE A 196 3.23 -38.74 -5.65
N ILE A 197 3.95 -39.81 -5.31
CA ILE A 197 5.24 -40.14 -5.92
C ILE A 197 5.00 -40.61 -7.36
N ASN A 198 5.85 -40.19 -8.31
CA ASN A 198 5.76 -40.45 -9.75
C ASN A 198 4.53 -39.88 -10.48
N TYR A 199 3.81 -38.92 -9.88
CA TYR A 199 2.62 -38.30 -10.50
C TYR A 199 2.86 -37.71 -11.90
N ARG A 200 4.08 -37.21 -12.18
CA ARG A 200 4.41 -36.67 -13.51
C ARG A 200 4.46 -37.75 -14.59
N ASP A 201 4.91 -38.95 -14.24
CA ASP A 201 4.96 -40.09 -15.15
C ASP A 201 3.55 -40.59 -15.45
N HIS A 202 2.64 -40.52 -14.45
CA HIS A 202 1.21 -40.74 -14.65
C HIS A 202 0.59 -39.76 -15.64
N LEU A 203 0.89 -38.46 -15.51
CA LEU A 203 0.39 -37.44 -16.45
C LEU A 203 0.92 -37.64 -17.88
N ARG A 204 2.20 -38.03 -18.03
CA ARG A 204 2.78 -38.37 -19.34
C ARG A 204 2.09 -39.59 -19.95
N ALA A 205 2.00 -40.69 -19.20
CA ALA A 205 1.34 -41.91 -19.68
C ALA A 205 -0.14 -41.70 -20.04
N LYS A 206 -0.87 -40.89 -19.29
CA LYS A 206 -2.27 -40.53 -19.59
C LYS A 206 -2.37 -39.72 -20.90
N LYS A 207 -1.47 -38.76 -21.10
CA LYS A 207 -1.42 -37.96 -22.32
C LYS A 207 -1.07 -38.83 -23.54
N ASP A 208 -0.12 -39.74 -23.39
CA ASP A 208 0.26 -40.68 -24.45
C ASP A 208 -0.91 -41.63 -24.81
N LEU A 209 -1.72 -42.04 -23.84
CA LEU A 209 -2.94 -42.84 -24.07
C LEU A 209 -4.05 -42.03 -24.76
N GLU A 210 -4.27 -40.77 -24.36
CA GLU A 210 -5.24 -39.87 -25.00
C GLU A 210 -4.84 -39.53 -26.45
N GLU A 211 -3.55 -39.31 -26.72
CA GLU A 211 -3.02 -39.09 -28.09
C GLU A 211 -3.09 -40.37 -28.96
N VAL A 212 -3.07 -41.58 -28.37
CA VAL A 212 -3.25 -42.84 -29.09
C VAL A 212 -4.72 -43.12 -29.43
N ASP A 213 -5.67 -42.70 -28.58
CA ASP A 213 -7.11 -42.82 -28.88
C ASP A 213 -7.57 -41.73 -29.87
N GLU A 214 -7.06 -40.50 -29.81
CA GLU A 214 -7.34 -39.47 -30.84
C GLU A 214 -6.78 -39.86 -32.23
N ASN A 215 -5.66 -40.58 -32.28
CA ASN A 215 -5.11 -41.11 -33.54
C ASN A 215 -5.83 -42.37 -34.06
N LYS A 216 -6.66 -43.04 -33.23
CA LYS A 216 -7.55 -44.11 -33.68
C LYS A 216 -8.86 -43.59 -34.23
N ASP A 217 -9.41 -42.51 -33.65
CA ASP A 217 -10.63 -41.88 -34.16
C ASP A 217 -10.40 -41.05 -35.44
N ASN A 218 -9.16 -40.65 -35.74
CA ASN A 218 -8.80 -39.91 -36.96
C ASN A 218 -8.32 -40.78 -38.14
N ASN A 219 -8.28 -42.11 -38.01
CA ASN A 219 -7.82 -43.02 -39.07
C ASN A 219 -8.94 -43.68 -39.89
N ASP A 220 -10.20 -43.26 -39.71
CA ASP A 220 -11.35 -43.80 -40.45
C ASP A 220 -11.88 -42.88 -41.58
N ASP A 221 -11.24 -41.75 -41.91
CA ASP A 221 -11.64 -40.96 -43.07
C ASP A 221 -10.47 -40.31 -43.83
N GLU A 222 -10.42 -40.64 -45.13
CA GLU A 222 -9.83 -39.94 -46.29
C GLU A 222 -8.33 -40.10 -46.65
N ASP A 223 -8.12 -40.94 -47.67
CA ASP A 223 -7.12 -40.75 -48.73
C ASP A 223 -7.15 -39.31 -49.31
N LYS A 224 -5.99 -38.63 -49.38
CA LYS A 224 -5.45 -37.98 -50.61
C LYS A 224 -4.15 -37.20 -50.38
N ASP A 225 -3.36 -37.20 -51.46
CA ASP A 225 -2.05 -36.58 -51.69
C ASP A 225 -2.00 -35.06 -51.42
N ASP A 226 -0.85 -34.55 -50.94
CA ASP A 226 0.03 -33.62 -51.69
C ASP A 226 1.22 -33.10 -50.83
N GLU A 227 2.27 -32.67 -51.55
CA GLU A 227 3.66 -32.40 -51.16
C GLU A 227 3.95 -31.07 -50.43
N GLU A 228 5.20 -30.98 -49.91
CA GLU A 228 6.03 -29.78 -49.58
C GLU A 228 5.58 -28.91 -48.37
N GLU A 229 6.41 -28.55 -47.38
CA GLU A 229 7.63 -27.73 -47.45
C GLU A 229 8.33 -27.69 -46.06
N LYS A 230 9.65 -27.43 -46.07
CA LYS A 230 10.51 -27.26 -44.90
C LYS A 230 10.40 -25.84 -44.34
N GLU A 231 10.57 -25.66 -43.03
CA GLU A 231 11.38 -24.54 -42.50
C GLU A 231 11.87 -24.77 -41.07
N GLU A 232 13.15 -24.43 -40.87
CA GLU A 232 13.92 -24.47 -39.64
C GLU A 232 13.54 -23.34 -38.66
N SER A 233 13.58 -23.60 -37.35
CA SER A 233 14.19 -22.66 -36.40
C SER A 233 14.46 -23.38 -35.08
N GLY A 234 15.69 -23.25 -34.60
CA GLY A 234 16.18 -23.89 -33.39
C GLY A 234 16.21 -22.97 -32.17
N ASP A 235 16.98 -23.47 -31.22
CA ASP A 235 17.47 -22.83 -30.00
C ASP A 235 16.47 -22.76 -28.84
N ASP A 236 16.45 -23.83 -28.04
CA ASP A 236 16.16 -23.71 -26.61
C ASP A 236 17.26 -24.41 -25.81
N GLY A 237 17.88 -23.63 -24.93
CA GLY A 237 19.03 -23.98 -24.12
C GLY A 237 18.74 -25.10 -23.12
N ILE A 238 19.73 -25.96 -23.01
CA ILE A 238 19.87 -27.03 -22.02
C ILE A 238 19.96 -26.41 -20.62
N ASP A 239 19.02 -26.77 -19.75
CA ASP A 239 19.09 -26.56 -18.30
C ASP A 239 19.81 -27.79 -17.68
N PRO A 240 20.99 -27.64 -17.06
CA PRO A 240 21.75 -28.76 -16.54
C PRO A 240 21.45 -28.94 -15.05
N ASP A 241 20.39 -29.67 -14.70
CA ASP A 241 20.13 -30.11 -13.32
C ASP A 241 19.19 -31.34 -13.27
N ASP A 242 19.41 -32.32 -14.16
CA ASP A 242 18.70 -33.61 -14.11
C ASP A 242 19.71 -34.78 -14.23
N GLU A 243 20.46 -35.03 -13.17
CA GLU A 243 21.10 -36.33 -12.94
C GLU A 243 20.81 -36.77 -11.51
N ASN A 244 19.75 -37.57 -11.34
CA ASN A 244 19.67 -38.72 -10.44
C ASN A 244 18.33 -39.44 -10.67
N GLU A 245 18.24 -40.18 -11.78
CA GLU A 245 17.12 -41.08 -12.05
C GLU A 245 17.40 -42.44 -11.37
N VAL A 246 16.84 -42.63 -10.18
CA VAL A 246 16.72 -43.96 -9.58
C VAL A 246 15.51 -44.64 -10.21
N THR A 247 15.75 -45.65 -11.02
CA THR A 247 14.72 -46.47 -11.66
C THR A 247 13.94 -47.29 -10.62
N VAL A 248 12.63 -47.04 -10.51
CA VAL A 248 11.67 -47.91 -9.81
C VAL A 248 10.38 -48.00 -10.64
N ASP A 249 10.10 -49.22 -11.12
CA ASP A 249 8.86 -49.81 -11.67
C ASP A 249 7.75 -48.92 -12.28
N GLY A 250 7.64 -48.98 -13.63
CA GLY A 250 6.39 -49.02 -14.43
C GLY A 250 5.44 -47.79 -14.42
N PRO A 251 4.66 -47.56 -15.51
CA PRO A 251 3.69 -46.48 -15.56
C PRO A 251 2.52 -46.70 -14.58
N LEU A 252 2.19 -45.67 -13.78
CA LEU A 252 1.05 -45.60 -12.83
C LEU A 252 -0.34 -45.86 -13.47
N ALA A 253 -0.41 -45.90 -14.80
CA ALA A 253 -1.64 -46.06 -15.58
C ALA A 253 -2.35 -47.41 -15.35
N ASP A 254 -1.60 -48.49 -15.12
CA ASP A 254 -2.14 -49.86 -14.98
C ASP A 254 -2.29 -50.37 -13.53
N SER A 255 -2.03 -49.53 -12.51
CA SER A 255 -2.12 -49.96 -11.10
C SER A 255 -3.29 -49.32 -10.35
N ASP A 256 -4.00 -50.10 -9.54
CA ASP A 256 -5.01 -49.62 -8.58
C ASP A 256 -4.39 -49.05 -7.28
N GLU A 257 -3.08 -48.77 -7.30
CA GLU A 257 -2.31 -48.37 -6.12
C GLU A 257 -1.68 -46.98 -6.32
N LEU A 258 -1.67 -46.16 -5.28
CA LEU A 258 -0.92 -44.89 -5.23
C LEU A 258 0.09 -44.92 -4.09
N LEU A 259 1.27 -44.38 -4.37
CA LEU A 259 2.29 -44.17 -3.36
C LEU A 259 2.20 -42.74 -2.85
N LEU A 260 1.77 -42.59 -1.60
CA LEU A 260 1.58 -41.29 -0.97
C LEU A 260 2.69 -40.98 0.02
N GLN A 261 3.04 -39.70 0.16
CA GLN A 261 4.05 -39.19 1.11
C GLN A 261 3.56 -37.99 1.92
N ASP A 262 4.27 -37.70 3.02
CA ASP A 262 4.06 -36.55 3.93
C ASP A 262 2.62 -36.47 4.49
N LEU A 263 2.27 -37.46 5.33
CA LEU A 263 0.91 -37.66 5.85
C LEU A 263 0.89 -37.76 7.37
N ILE A 264 -0.27 -37.54 7.97
CA ILE A 264 -0.54 -37.97 9.35
C ILE A 264 -1.73 -38.92 9.40
N ILE A 265 -1.67 -39.87 10.33
CA ILE A 265 -2.74 -40.83 10.61
C ILE A 265 -3.27 -40.66 12.03
N MET A 266 -4.58 -40.85 12.18
CA MET A 266 -5.33 -40.71 13.42
C MET A 266 -6.36 -41.85 13.51
N GLU A 267 -6.74 -42.27 14.72
CA GLU A 267 -7.84 -43.23 14.90
C GLU A 267 -9.19 -42.60 14.51
N ASP A 268 -10.09 -43.41 13.95
CA ASP A 268 -11.44 -43.01 13.50
C ASP A 268 -12.45 -42.86 14.68
N GLN A 269 -12.01 -42.30 15.81
CA GLN A 269 -12.73 -42.38 17.09
C GLN A 269 -13.34 -41.05 17.54
N ASN A 270 -14.45 -41.23 18.27
CA ASN A 270 -15.39 -40.29 18.88
C ASN A 270 -14.79 -39.42 20.01
N HIS A 271 -13.55 -38.95 19.86
CA HIS A 271 -12.91 -38.09 20.85
C HIS A 271 -13.60 -36.73 20.90
N LEU A 272 -13.81 -36.23 22.13
CA LEU A 272 -14.30 -34.89 22.42
C LEU A 272 -13.32 -33.84 21.84
N TYR A 273 -13.46 -33.50 20.56
CA TYR A 273 -12.66 -32.54 19.77
C TYR A 273 -11.14 -32.81 19.73
N ASN A 274 -10.57 -33.10 18.54
CA ASN A 274 -9.12 -33.16 18.37
C ASN A 274 -8.50 -31.75 18.34
N LEU A 275 -8.03 -31.28 19.49
CA LEU A 275 -7.44 -29.94 19.67
C LEU A 275 -6.18 -29.72 18.81
N ALA A 276 -5.47 -30.76 18.39
CA ALA A 276 -4.24 -30.61 17.59
C ALA A 276 -4.53 -30.14 16.15
N ILE A 277 -5.74 -30.35 15.64
CA ILE A 277 -6.16 -29.88 14.29
C ILE A 277 -6.19 -28.34 14.25
N GLY A 278 -6.40 -27.68 15.39
CA GLY A 278 -6.35 -26.22 15.52
C GLY A 278 -7.65 -25.48 15.20
N TYR A 279 -8.72 -26.17 14.77
CA TYR A 279 -10.02 -25.52 14.54
C TYR A 279 -11.02 -25.89 15.62
N LEU A 280 -11.61 -24.88 16.25
CA LEU A 280 -12.68 -25.01 17.23
C LEU A 280 -13.75 -23.97 16.91
N PRO A 281 -15.00 -24.38 16.66
CA PRO A 281 -16.06 -23.42 16.45
C PRO A 281 -16.49 -22.79 17.78
N SER A 282 -16.91 -21.53 17.74
CA SER A 282 -17.31 -20.74 18.92
C SER A 282 -18.34 -21.44 19.83
N GLN A 283 -19.25 -22.24 19.26
CA GLN A 283 -20.26 -23.02 20.01
C GLN A 283 -19.65 -24.11 20.91
N VAL A 284 -18.40 -24.52 20.64
CA VAL A 284 -17.65 -25.50 21.43
C VAL A 284 -16.86 -24.82 22.53
N ILE A 285 -16.32 -23.64 22.26
CA ILE A 285 -15.47 -22.90 23.20
C ILE A 285 -16.30 -22.45 24.43
N GLN A 286 -17.49 -21.86 24.20
CA GLN A 286 -18.46 -21.46 25.23
C GLN A 286 -17.86 -20.64 26.40
N GLY A 287 -16.85 -19.82 26.13
CA GLY A 287 -16.19 -18.99 27.15
C GLY A 287 -15.43 -19.77 28.23
N ARG A 288 -15.15 -21.06 28.03
CA ARG A 288 -14.35 -21.88 28.95
C ARG A 288 -12.86 -21.55 28.77
N ARG A 289 -12.15 -21.16 29.83
CA ARG A 289 -10.72 -20.81 29.80
C ARG A 289 -9.91 -21.89 29.10
N VAL A 290 -10.17 -23.16 29.44
CA VAL A 290 -9.43 -24.30 28.89
C VAL A 290 -9.42 -24.33 27.36
N LEU A 291 -10.49 -23.89 26.69
CA LEU A 291 -10.56 -23.82 25.22
C LEU A 291 -10.27 -22.43 24.69
N ASN A 292 -10.79 -21.40 25.37
CA ASN A 292 -10.70 -20.01 24.93
C ASN A 292 -9.25 -19.50 24.93
N SER A 293 -8.40 -20.01 25.82
CA SER A 293 -6.98 -19.67 25.85
C SER A 293 -6.17 -20.28 24.70
N LEU A 294 -6.70 -21.26 23.96
CA LEU A 294 -5.97 -21.99 22.91
C LEU A 294 -5.55 -21.08 21.74
N LEU A 295 -6.17 -19.91 21.60
CA LEU A 295 -5.72 -18.88 20.65
C LEU A 295 -4.21 -18.60 20.77
N ILE A 296 -3.69 -18.53 22.00
CA ILE A 296 -2.27 -18.22 22.26
C ILE A 296 -1.35 -19.34 21.76
N PRO A 297 -1.44 -20.60 22.23
CA PRO A 297 -0.58 -21.67 21.70
C PRO A 297 -0.80 -21.90 20.21
N TYR A 298 -2.02 -21.80 19.67
CA TYR A 298 -2.23 -21.92 18.22
C TYR A 298 -1.49 -20.84 17.44
N SER A 299 -1.62 -19.57 17.83
CA SER A 299 -0.88 -18.49 17.18
C SER A 299 0.65 -18.62 17.33
N LEU A 300 1.12 -19.23 18.42
CA LEU A 300 2.56 -19.38 18.66
C LEU A 300 3.21 -20.32 17.64
N VAL A 301 2.52 -21.38 17.23
CA VAL A 301 3.04 -22.45 16.36
C VAL A 301 2.33 -22.57 15.00
N GLU A 302 1.61 -21.54 14.57
CA GLU A 302 1.00 -21.51 13.23
C GLU A 302 2.07 -21.13 12.19
N VAL A 303 2.85 -22.13 11.75
CA VAL A 303 3.92 -21.92 10.78
C VAL A 303 3.32 -21.87 9.37
N PRO A 304 3.51 -20.78 8.60
CA PRO A 304 3.17 -20.76 7.19
C PRO A 304 4.04 -21.74 6.39
N GLU A 305 3.62 -22.11 5.18
CA GLU A 305 4.35 -23.08 4.34
C GLU A 305 5.81 -22.68 4.12
N SER A 306 6.09 -21.37 3.99
CA SER A 306 7.46 -20.84 4.02
C SER A 306 7.85 -20.39 5.42
N LEU A 307 8.88 -21.01 5.99
CA LEU A 307 9.39 -20.65 7.31
C LEU A 307 10.00 -19.23 7.29
N ASN A 308 10.47 -18.73 6.14
CA ASN A 308 10.98 -17.38 6.02
C ASN A 308 9.89 -16.33 6.31
N LEU A 309 8.65 -16.59 5.90
CA LEU A 309 7.49 -15.74 6.18
C LEU A 309 7.02 -15.79 7.65
N PHE A 310 7.51 -16.76 8.44
CA PHE A 310 7.14 -16.87 9.84
C PHE A 310 7.80 -15.78 10.69
N ALA A 311 7.00 -14.92 11.31
CA ALA A 311 7.50 -13.77 12.06
C ALA A 311 8.28 -14.16 13.33
N TRP A 312 9.38 -13.45 13.59
CA TRP A 312 10.18 -13.57 14.83
C TRP A 312 9.44 -13.13 16.10
N HIS A 313 8.31 -12.45 15.96
CA HIS A 313 7.50 -11.92 17.06
C HIS A 313 6.07 -12.45 16.95
N VAL A 314 5.40 -12.58 18.11
CA VAL A 314 4.02 -13.06 18.19
C VAL A 314 3.05 -11.91 18.40
N GLY A 315 2.16 -11.72 17.43
CA GLY A 315 1.11 -10.71 17.44
C GLY A 315 1.56 -9.25 17.46
N ARG A 316 0.59 -8.35 17.44
CA ARG A 316 0.77 -6.90 17.48
C ARG A 316 -0.38 -6.22 18.21
N VAL A 317 -0.14 -5.04 18.77
CA VAL A 317 -1.20 -4.28 19.47
C VAL A 317 -1.94 -3.39 18.46
N VAL A 318 -3.24 -3.57 18.32
CA VAL A 318 -4.15 -2.78 17.50
C VAL A 318 -5.30 -2.29 18.37
N ASN A 319 -5.38 -0.97 18.58
CA ASN A 319 -6.50 -0.34 19.31
C ASN A 319 -6.75 -0.96 20.70
N LYS A 320 -5.70 -1.07 21.53
CA LYS A 320 -5.70 -1.74 22.84
C LYS A 320 -6.14 -3.22 22.84
N GLN A 321 -6.11 -3.86 21.69
CA GLN A 321 -6.24 -5.31 21.60
C GLN A 321 -5.00 -5.90 20.92
N ILE A 322 -4.72 -7.17 21.14
CA ILE A 322 -3.61 -7.90 20.56
C ILE A 322 -4.17 -8.76 19.43
N ASP A 323 -3.68 -8.48 18.23
CA ASP A 323 -3.89 -9.28 17.02
C ASP A 323 -2.77 -10.31 16.94
N PHE A 324 -3.11 -11.58 17.19
CA PHE A 324 -2.16 -12.70 17.16
C PHE A 324 -1.96 -13.28 15.75
N GLY A 325 -2.70 -12.82 14.74
CA GLY A 325 -2.55 -13.26 13.35
C GLY A 325 -2.94 -14.72 13.07
N TYR A 326 -3.87 -15.28 13.84
CA TYR A 326 -4.36 -16.66 13.64
C TYR A 326 -5.55 -16.69 12.66
N GLU A 327 -5.53 -17.54 11.64
CA GLU A 327 -6.55 -17.56 10.57
C GLU A 327 -7.98 -17.77 11.10
N SER A 328 -8.14 -18.54 12.19
CA SER A 328 -9.45 -18.79 12.82
C SER A 328 -9.61 -18.09 14.16
N ALA A 329 -8.92 -16.95 14.35
CA ALA A 329 -8.98 -16.20 15.61
C ALA A 329 -10.41 -15.78 15.99
N GLU A 330 -11.25 -15.43 15.01
CA GLU A 330 -12.62 -14.93 15.23
C GLU A 330 -13.53 -15.87 16.03
N GLU A 331 -13.24 -17.17 16.04
CA GLU A 331 -13.98 -18.15 16.84
C GLU A 331 -13.73 -18.01 18.34
N PHE A 332 -12.65 -17.32 18.72
CA PHE A 332 -12.19 -17.13 20.10
C PHE A 332 -12.63 -15.78 20.66
N THR A 333 -12.95 -15.78 21.95
CA THR A 333 -13.27 -14.57 22.75
C THR A 333 -12.30 -14.48 23.93
N THR A 334 -11.03 -14.75 23.66
CA THR A 334 -9.97 -14.89 24.68
C THR A 334 -9.84 -13.60 25.48
N SER A 335 -10.08 -13.69 26.80
CA SER A 335 -9.87 -12.57 27.72
C SER A 335 -8.38 -12.31 27.96
N TYR A 336 -8.04 -11.10 28.44
CA TYR A 336 -6.67 -10.78 28.84
C TYR A 336 -6.15 -11.75 29.90
N GLU A 337 -7.03 -12.18 30.79
CA GLU A 337 -6.75 -13.09 31.89
C GLU A 337 -6.47 -14.51 31.39
N ASP A 338 -7.26 -15.01 30.43
CA ASP A 338 -7.06 -16.32 29.82
C ASP A 338 -5.75 -16.37 29.02
N ALA A 339 -5.44 -15.30 28.30
CA ALA A 339 -4.19 -15.16 27.55
C ALA A 339 -2.97 -15.18 28.49
N ARG A 340 -3.01 -14.39 29.58
CA ARG A 340 -1.93 -14.40 30.60
C ARG A 340 -1.79 -15.76 31.28
N TRP A 341 -2.90 -16.43 31.59
CA TRP A 341 -2.91 -17.75 32.24
C TRP A 341 -2.15 -18.81 31.43
N ILE A 342 -2.45 -18.92 30.13
CA ILE A 342 -1.77 -19.90 29.27
C ILE A 342 -0.36 -19.45 28.91
N ALA A 343 -0.14 -18.14 28.74
CA ALA A 343 1.19 -17.60 28.48
C ALA A 343 2.16 -17.95 29.62
N ARG A 344 1.75 -17.85 30.90
CA ARG A 344 2.58 -18.29 32.03
C ARG A 344 3.00 -19.76 31.94
N ARG A 345 2.19 -20.63 31.35
CA ARG A 345 2.55 -22.03 31.13
C ARG A 345 3.57 -22.17 30.01
N VAL A 346 3.38 -21.45 28.90
CA VAL A 346 4.37 -21.37 27.82
C VAL A 346 5.70 -20.82 28.32
N LEU A 347 5.68 -19.81 29.18
CA LEU A 347 6.89 -19.20 29.74
C LEU A 347 7.68 -20.13 30.66
N LYS A 348 7.07 -21.19 31.21
CA LYS A 348 7.78 -22.22 31.99
C LYS A 348 8.57 -23.20 31.12
N LEU A 349 8.33 -23.23 29.81
CA LEU A 349 9.04 -24.11 28.88
C LEU A 349 10.47 -23.61 28.69
N THR A 350 11.41 -24.56 28.69
CA THR A 350 12.84 -24.35 28.46
C THR A 350 13.19 -24.48 26.98
N ARG A 351 14.41 -24.11 26.59
CA ARG A 351 14.93 -24.36 25.23
C ARG A 351 14.81 -25.84 24.84
N ALA A 352 15.17 -26.76 25.74
CA ALA A 352 15.06 -28.20 25.52
C ALA A 352 13.61 -28.64 25.25
N ASP A 353 12.62 -28.02 25.91
CA ASP A 353 11.22 -28.29 25.64
C ASP A 353 10.81 -27.85 24.23
N PHE A 354 11.30 -26.70 23.74
CA PHE A 354 11.03 -26.23 22.37
C PHE A 354 11.73 -27.09 21.32
N GLU A 355 12.96 -27.51 21.57
CA GLU A 355 13.69 -28.46 20.72
C GLU A 355 12.92 -29.78 20.60
N GLU A 356 12.41 -30.31 21.71
CA GLU A 356 11.60 -31.52 21.74
C GLU A 356 10.24 -31.34 21.03
N ILE A 357 9.58 -30.19 21.21
CA ILE A 357 8.32 -29.85 20.50
C ILE A 357 8.54 -29.85 18.99
N VAL A 358 9.62 -29.23 18.51
CA VAL A 358 9.93 -29.13 17.07
C VAL A 358 10.39 -30.47 16.51
N ALA A 359 11.22 -31.23 17.23
CA ALA A 359 11.66 -32.56 16.80
C ALA A 359 10.48 -33.52 16.58
N ASN A 360 9.47 -33.47 17.46
CA ASN A 360 8.25 -34.28 17.35
C ASN A 360 7.32 -33.86 16.20
N ALA A 361 7.60 -32.73 15.54
CA ALA A 361 6.87 -32.30 14.36
C ALA A 361 7.50 -32.78 13.04
N TYR A 362 8.67 -33.43 13.07
CA TYR A 362 9.34 -34.01 11.90
C TYR A 362 9.66 -32.99 10.79
N TYR A 363 10.06 -31.77 11.14
CA TYR A 363 10.61 -30.83 10.14
C TYR A 363 12.03 -31.25 9.73
N PRO A 364 12.48 -30.91 8.50
CA PRO A 364 13.88 -31.10 8.12
C PRO A 364 14.85 -30.36 9.05
N GLU A 365 16.06 -30.88 9.24
CA GLU A 365 17.02 -30.39 10.25
C GLU A 365 17.24 -28.87 10.21
N ALA A 366 17.53 -28.31 9.03
CA ALA A 366 17.74 -26.86 8.87
C ALA A 366 16.48 -26.04 9.18
N VAL A 367 15.29 -26.55 8.82
CA VAL A 367 13.99 -25.92 9.08
C VAL A 367 13.67 -25.98 10.58
N ALA A 368 13.92 -27.13 11.21
CA ALA A 368 13.73 -27.35 12.64
C ALA A 368 14.61 -26.41 13.48
N ALA A 369 15.90 -26.30 13.14
CA ALA A 369 16.84 -25.43 13.85
C ALA A 369 16.37 -23.96 13.83
N LEU A 370 16.01 -23.44 12.65
CA LEU A 370 15.50 -22.08 12.55
C LEU A 370 14.15 -21.90 13.26
N LEU A 371 13.26 -22.90 13.21
CA LEU A 371 11.96 -22.86 13.87
C LEU A 371 12.12 -22.76 15.39
N VAL A 372 13.07 -23.47 16.00
CA VAL A 372 13.37 -23.35 17.43
C VAL A 372 13.74 -21.91 17.78
N GLU A 373 14.68 -21.30 17.07
CA GLU A 373 15.11 -19.92 17.34
C GLU A 373 13.94 -18.91 17.18
N LYS A 374 13.10 -19.10 16.16
CA LYS A 374 11.88 -18.28 15.97
C LYS A 374 10.87 -18.47 17.11
N LEU A 375 10.62 -19.70 17.56
CA LEU A 375 9.70 -19.97 18.65
C LEU A 375 10.20 -19.40 19.99
N LEU A 376 11.50 -19.42 20.25
CA LEU A 376 12.11 -18.79 21.43
C LEU A 376 11.95 -17.27 21.40
N SER A 377 12.24 -16.65 20.25
CA SER A 377 12.01 -15.22 20.04
C SER A 377 10.53 -14.85 20.25
N ARG A 378 9.60 -15.62 19.68
CA ARG A 378 8.16 -15.44 19.85
C ARG A 378 7.73 -15.61 21.31
N ARG A 379 8.28 -16.58 22.03
CA ARG A 379 8.02 -16.81 23.46
C ARG A 379 8.49 -15.61 24.31
N ASN A 380 9.66 -15.05 24.03
CA ASN A 380 10.13 -13.84 24.73
C ASN A 380 9.25 -12.63 24.41
N HIS A 381 8.83 -12.47 23.15
CA HIS A 381 7.89 -11.42 22.76
C HIS A 381 6.52 -11.58 23.43
N LEU A 382 6.03 -12.81 23.60
CA LEU A 382 4.79 -13.11 24.32
C LEU A 382 4.81 -12.57 25.75
N ALA A 383 5.96 -12.69 26.43
CA ALA A 383 6.14 -12.14 27.77
C ALA A 383 5.98 -10.61 27.77
N LYS A 384 6.61 -9.92 26.80
CA LYS A 384 6.54 -8.46 26.68
C LYS A 384 5.12 -7.97 26.36
N ILE A 385 4.49 -8.53 25.32
CA ILE A 385 3.20 -8.04 24.83
C ILE A 385 2.05 -8.26 25.84
N LEU A 386 2.17 -9.23 26.74
CA LEU A 386 1.20 -9.52 27.81
C LEU A 386 1.60 -8.97 29.19
N ASN A 387 2.67 -8.16 29.28
CA ASN A 387 3.21 -7.59 30.53
C ASN A 387 3.61 -8.65 31.58
N LEU A 388 4.28 -9.72 31.15
CA LEU A 388 4.77 -10.84 31.95
C LEU A 388 6.31 -10.93 32.01
N GLU A 389 7.02 -9.92 31.51
CA GLU A 389 8.49 -9.86 31.45
C GLU A 389 9.19 -9.97 32.82
N ASN A 390 8.54 -9.53 33.90
CA ASN A 390 9.07 -9.66 35.26
C ASN A 390 8.83 -11.05 35.87
N GLU A 391 8.00 -11.89 35.24
CA GLU A 391 7.62 -13.21 35.76
C GLU A 391 8.51 -14.34 35.21
N SER A 392 9.29 -14.08 34.15
CA SER A 392 10.21 -15.07 33.58
C SER A 392 11.39 -14.42 32.87
N SER A 393 12.57 -15.03 32.99
CA SER A 393 13.75 -14.65 32.21
C SER A 393 13.56 -14.88 30.70
N GLU A 394 14.20 -14.03 29.90
CA GLU A 394 14.35 -14.23 28.46
C GLU A 394 15.27 -15.42 28.17
N ILE A 395 14.95 -16.18 27.12
CA ILE A 395 15.82 -17.26 26.62
C ILE A 395 16.60 -16.71 25.42
N ALA A 396 17.92 -16.84 25.43
CA ALA A 396 18.75 -16.43 24.30
C ALA A 396 18.38 -17.22 23.03
N PHE A 397 18.34 -16.52 21.90
CA PHE A 397 18.12 -17.10 20.58
C PHE A 397 19.05 -16.46 19.55
N ASP A 398 19.30 -17.16 18.45
CA ASP A 398 20.19 -16.73 17.36
C ASP A 398 19.39 -16.36 16.10
N PRO A 399 19.24 -15.06 15.77
CA PRO A 399 18.55 -14.62 14.56
C PRO A 399 19.36 -14.85 13.27
N GLU A 400 20.65 -15.15 13.37
CA GLU A 400 21.59 -15.28 12.23
C GLU A 400 22.13 -16.71 12.08
N ILE A 401 21.44 -17.69 12.69
CA ILE A 401 21.79 -19.11 12.63
C ILE A 401 22.04 -19.58 11.18
N THR A 402 23.12 -20.33 10.99
CA THR A 402 23.60 -20.80 9.70
C THR A 402 23.93 -22.29 9.76
N ILE A 403 23.37 -23.06 8.83
CA ILE A 403 23.61 -24.50 8.59
C ILE A 403 23.72 -24.68 7.07
N ASP A 404 24.95 -24.60 6.55
CA ASP A 404 25.21 -24.73 5.12
C ASP A 404 24.88 -26.13 4.58
N PRO A 405 24.41 -26.25 3.31
CA PRO A 405 24.14 -25.16 2.37
C PRO A 405 22.70 -24.64 2.42
N TYR A 406 21.86 -25.12 3.34
CA TYR A 406 20.40 -24.96 3.28
C TYR A 406 19.82 -23.82 4.13
N LEU A 407 20.55 -23.34 5.14
CA LEU A 407 20.18 -22.24 6.02
C LEU A 407 21.37 -21.28 6.14
N ARG A 408 21.20 -20.00 5.81
CA ARG A 408 22.22 -18.95 6.03
C ARG A 408 21.57 -17.70 6.62
N ASP A 409 22.23 -17.08 7.59
CA ASP A 409 21.82 -15.82 8.22
C ASP A 409 20.32 -15.82 8.63
N GLY A 410 19.84 -16.92 9.21
CA GLY A 410 18.45 -17.05 9.65
C GLY A 410 17.42 -17.18 8.51
N LYS A 411 17.84 -17.64 7.33
CA LYS A 411 17.00 -17.82 6.14
C LYS A 411 17.18 -19.18 5.45
N ILE A 412 16.06 -19.85 5.14
CA ILE A 412 16.05 -21.11 4.38
C ILE A 412 16.23 -20.82 2.89
N ILE A 413 17.25 -21.44 2.28
CA ILE A 413 17.60 -21.29 0.86
C ILE A 413 16.91 -22.35 0.00
N LYS A 414 16.78 -23.60 0.50
CA LYS A 414 16.22 -24.72 -0.25
C LYS A 414 14.68 -24.72 -0.22
N GLU A 415 14.06 -24.68 -1.40
CA GLU A 415 12.59 -24.63 -1.57
C GLU A 415 11.87 -25.98 -1.55
N LYS A 416 12.55 -27.11 -1.70
CA LYS A 416 11.89 -28.42 -1.71
C LYS A 416 12.77 -29.44 -1.01
N TRP A 417 12.15 -30.29 -0.22
CA TRP A 417 12.85 -31.35 0.51
C TRP A 417 12.26 -32.69 0.09
N GLU A 418 13.13 -33.67 -0.11
CA GLU A 418 12.72 -35.01 -0.51
C GLU A 418 11.87 -35.65 0.60
N GLY A 419 10.75 -36.28 0.24
CA GLY A 419 9.80 -36.86 1.19
C GLY A 419 8.86 -35.87 1.86
N TYR A 420 8.89 -34.58 1.49
CA TYR A 420 8.02 -33.52 2.04
C TYR A 420 7.16 -32.89 0.94
N ALA A 421 5.88 -32.64 1.24
CA ALA A 421 4.97 -31.92 0.37
C ALA A 421 5.08 -30.39 0.50
N SER A 422 5.68 -29.94 1.62
CA SER A 422 5.91 -28.55 2.00
C SER A 422 7.16 -27.98 1.33
N ARG A 423 7.11 -26.70 0.94
CA ARG A 423 8.26 -26.03 0.30
C ARG A 423 9.24 -25.38 1.30
N PHE A 424 8.78 -24.95 2.48
CA PHE A 424 9.60 -24.29 3.51
C PHE A 424 10.26 -22.94 3.11
N SER A 425 10.37 -22.62 1.82
CA SER A 425 10.81 -21.34 1.24
C SER A 425 10.15 -21.15 -0.13
N TYR A 426 9.82 -19.90 -0.51
CA TYR A 426 9.36 -19.54 -1.85
C TYR A 426 10.40 -18.76 -2.67
N GLY A 427 11.56 -18.47 -2.08
CA GLY A 427 12.57 -17.61 -2.68
C GLY A 427 12.21 -16.12 -2.60
N ASP A 428 13.19 -15.26 -2.88
CA ASP A 428 12.97 -13.81 -2.83
C ASP A 428 12.11 -13.33 -3.99
N PRO A 429 11.16 -12.40 -3.75
CA PRO A 429 10.43 -11.77 -4.84
C PRO A 429 11.40 -11.04 -5.77
N ASN A 430 11.10 -11.04 -7.07
CA ASN A 430 11.88 -10.29 -8.04
C ASN A 430 11.75 -8.78 -7.77
N SER A 431 12.89 -8.11 -7.58
CA SER A 431 12.90 -6.66 -7.34
C SER A 431 12.36 -5.89 -8.54
N PRO A 432 11.37 -4.99 -8.35
CA PRO A 432 10.90 -4.08 -9.40
C PRO A 432 11.98 -3.07 -9.82
N LEU A 433 13.12 -3.04 -9.11
CA LEU A 433 14.32 -2.25 -9.40
C LEU A 433 15.56 -3.15 -9.54
N SER A 434 15.42 -4.36 -10.08
CA SER A 434 16.57 -5.17 -10.50
C SER A 434 17.50 -4.36 -11.43
N ARG A 435 18.76 -4.79 -11.60
CA ARG A 435 19.70 -4.10 -12.52
C ARG A 435 19.10 -3.90 -13.91
N SER A 436 18.36 -4.90 -14.39
CA SER A 436 17.67 -4.85 -15.67
C SER A 436 16.47 -3.88 -15.70
N GLU A 437 15.75 -3.69 -14.59
CA GLU A 437 14.68 -2.70 -14.46
C GLU A 437 15.23 -1.28 -14.32
N LEU A 438 16.35 -1.08 -13.62
CA LEU A 438 17.04 0.20 -13.55
C LEU A 438 17.56 0.65 -14.93
N PHE A 439 18.10 -0.29 -15.71
CA PHE A 439 18.49 -0.03 -17.09
C PHE A 439 17.27 0.31 -17.95
N ALA A 440 16.14 -0.39 -17.78
CA ALA A 440 14.89 -0.07 -18.46
C ALA A 440 14.37 1.34 -18.08
N PHE A 441 14.45 1.73 -16.80
CA PHE A 441 14.10 3.07 -16.37
C PHE A 441 15.01 4.14 -17.00
N ALA A 442 16.34 3.96 -16.97
CA ALA A 442 17.29 4.87 -17.60
C ALA A 442 17.04 4.98 -19.12
N LYS A 443 16.80 3.86 -19.80
CA LYS A 443 16.41 3.82 -21.22
C LYS A 443 15.10 4.57 -21.46
N SER A 444 14.11 4.43 -20.57
CA SER A 444 12.84 5.15 -20.68
C SER A 444 13.03 6.66 -20.60
N LYS A 445 13.86 7.16 -19.68
CA LYS A 445 14.20 8.59 -19.57
C LYS A 445 14.94 9.11 -20.81
N PHE A 446 15.83 8.31 -21.38
CA PHE A 446 16.51 8.65 -22.64
C PHE A 446 15.52 8.75 -23.80
N ILE A 447 14.56 7.82 -23.89
CA ILE A 447 13.50 7.86 -24.89
C ILE A 447 12.60 9.09 -24.69
N SER A 448 12.19 9.40 -23.46
CA SER A 448 11.42 10.61 -23.13
C SER A 448 12.14 11.87 -23.63
N THR A 449 13.43 11.98 -23.33
CA THR A 449 14.28 13.08 -23.79
C THR A 449 14.34 13.14 -25.33
N GLY A 450 14.47 11.97 -25.99
CA GLY A 450 14.43 11.88 -27.45
C GLY A 450 13.14 12.43 -28.05
N ILE A 451 11.99 12.08 -27.45
CA ILE A 451 10.68 12.63 -27.85
C ILE A 451 10.65 14.15 -27.66
N SER A 452 11.10 14.66 -26.51
CA SER A 452 11.10 16.11 -26.22
C SER A 452 12.00 16.89 -27.18
N ASN A 453 13.18 16.35 -27.52
CA ASN A 453 14.07 16.95 -28.53
C ASN A 453 13.42 16.96 -29.93
N LEU A 454 12.75 15.87 -30.33
CA LEU A 454 12.01 15.83 -31.59
C LEU A 454 10.87 16.87 -31.61
N ILE A 455 10.11 16.98 -30.52
CA ILE A 455 9.06 17.99 -30.40
C ILE A 455 9.63 19.40 -30.44
N THR A 456 10.79 19.64 -29.84
CA THR A 456 11.50 20.92 -29.92
C THR A 456 11.87 21.27 -31.36
N LEU A 457 12.39 20.31 -32.13
CA LEU A 457 12.68 20.49 -33.56
C LEU A 457 11.41 20.79 -34.37
N VAL A 458 10.31 20.10 -34.10
CA VAL A 458 9.01 20.37 -34.74
C VAL A 458 8.52 21.78 -34.38
N ASN A 459 8.60 22.16 -33.11
CA ASN A 459 8.14 23.47 -32.62
C ASN A 459 8.95 24.63 -33.23
N LYS A 460 10.24 24.45 -33.52
CA LYS A 460 11.04 25.44 -34.28
C LYS A 460 10.50 25.71 -35.69
N HIS A 461 9.84 24.75 -36.31
CA HIS A 461 9.23 24.91 -37.64
C HIS A 461 7.77 25.39 -37.59
N LEU A 462 7.15 25.42 -36.40
CA LEU A 462 5.82 25.99 -36.23
C LEU A 462 5.90 27.52 -36.15
N PRO A 463 4.82 28.24 -36.52
CA PRO A 463 4.78 29.69 -36.42
C PRO A 463 5.09 30.16 -34.99
N HIS A 464 6.21 30.85 -34.83
CA HIS A 464 6.62 31.45 -33.57
C HIS A 464 7.37 32.77 -33.81
N THR A 465 7.30 33.67 -32.84
CA THR A 465 8.15 34.86 -32.83
C THR A 465 9.51 34.49 -32.26
N ASP A 466 10.54 34.60 -33.08
CA ASP A 466 11.91 34.40 -32.65
C ASP A 466 12.40 35.64 -31.89
N ILE A 467 12.34 35.55 -30.56
CA ILE A 467 12.78 36.61 -29.65
C ILE A 467 14.30 36.80 -29.73
N GLU A 468 15.06 35.72 -29.95
CA GLU A 468 16.53 35.77 -29.99
C GLU A 468 17.00 36.53 -31.22
N SER A 469 16.46 36.19 -32.39
CA SER A 469 16.72 36.93 -33.62
C SER A 469 16.31 38.40 -33.51
N ALA A 470 15.14 38.70 -32.92
CA ALA A 470 14.69 40.07 -32.70
C ALA A 470 15.61 40.85 -31.73
N LEU A 471 16.12 40.19 -30.69
CA LEU A 471 17.09 40.77 -29.75
C LEU A 471 18.45 41.02 -30.41
N PHE A 472 18.91 40.07 -31.23
CA PHE A 472 20.19 40.16 -31.94
C PHE A 472 20.17 41.31 -32.96
N GLN A 473 19.15 41.36 -33.81
CA GLN A 473 18.95 42.47 -34.76
C GLN A 473 18.89 43.82 -34.05
N ARG A 474 18.18 43.91 -32.91
CA ARG A 474 18.11 45.14 -32.13
C ARG A 474 19.47 45.54 -31.54
N GLN A 475 20.28 44.57 -31.11
CA GLN A 475 21.64 44.82 -30.61
C GLN A 475 22.58 45.28 -31.72
N GLU A 476 22.50 44.68 -32.91
CA GLU A 476 23.24 45.13 -34.10
C GLU A 476 22.86 46.57 -34.47
N ASP A 477 21.57 46.89 -34.53
CA ASP A 477 21.08 48.25 -34.81
C ASP A 477 21.63 49.28 -33.84
N LEU A 478 21.64 48.96 -32.53
CA LEU A 478 22.19 49.83 -31.50
C LEU A 478 23.72 49.96 -31.61
N PHE A 479 24.41 48.87 -31.93
CA PHE A 479 25.86 48.85 -32.14
C PHE A 479 26.27 49.69 -33.36
N PHE A 480 25.60 49.51 -34.50
CA PHE A 480 25.86 50.29 -35.72
C PHE A 480 25.58 51.78 -35.52
N LYS A 481 24.51 52.13 -34.77
CA LYS A 481 24.24 53.53 -34.39
C LYS A 481 25.36 54.12 -33.53
N GLN A 482 25.85 53.38 -32.53
CA GLN A 482 26.98 53.81 -31.72
C GLN A 482 28.28 53.95 -32.53
N LEU A 483 28.53 53.05 -33.47
CA LEU A 483 29.71 53.08 -34.33
C LEU A 483 29.66 54.25 -35.31
N ALA A 484 28.49 54.54 -35.89
CA ALA A 484 28.27 55.71 -36.74
C ALA A 484 28.43 57.03 -35.97
N GLU A 485 27.86 57.14 -34.77
CA GLU A 485 28.02 58.32 -33.90
C GLU A 485 29.48 58.49 -33.43
N TYR A 486 30.18 57.39 -33.11
CA TYR A 486 31.61 57.40 -32.79
C TYR A 486 32.46 57.89 -33.97
N ALA A 487 32.16 57.43 -35.18
CA ALA A 487 32.88 57.85 -36.39
C ALA A 487 32.74 59.37 -36.68
N VAL A 488 31.61 59.97 -36.29
CA VAL A 488 31.34 61.41 -36.48
C VAL A 488 31.85 62.26 -35.31
N THR A 489 31.80 61.77 -34.08
CA THR A 489 32.04 62.57 -32.86
C THR A 489 33.33 62.22 -32.11
N GLY A 490 33.99 61.11 -32.47
CA GLY A 490 35.16 60.57 -31.78
C GLY A 490 34.89 60.03 -30.37
N LYS A 491 33.61 59.96 -29.94
CA LYS A 491 33.20 59.53 -28.59
C LYS A 491 32.13 58.45 -28.68
N VAL A 492 32.28 57.39 -27.90
CA VAL A 492 31.28 56.32 -27.82
C VAL A 492 30.13 56.84 -26.96
N THR A 493 28.96 57.04 -27.56
CA THR A 493 27.74 57.46 -26.87
C THR A 493 27.11 56.27 -26.16
N PRO A 494 26.78 56.37 -24.86
CA PRO A 494 26.09 55.29 -24.16
C PRO A 494 24.67 55.12 -24.72
N VAL A 495 24.19 53.87 -24.84
CA VAL A 495 22.81 53.60 -25.26
C VAL A 495 21.86 54.32 -24.28
N PRO A 496 20.93 55.16 -24.77
CA PRO A 496 20.01 55.88 -23.89
C PRO A 496 19.09 54.90 -23.14
N LEU A 497 18.76 55.24 -21.90
CA LEU A 497 17.83 54.44 -21.09
C LEU A 497 16.45 54.45 -21.76
N GLY A 498 15.93 53.28 -22.13
CA GLY A 498 14.67 53.14 -22.84
C GLY A 498 14.01 51.78 -22.62
N ILE A 499 12.76 51.62 -23.06
CA ILE A 499 12.04 50.34 -23.02
C ILE A 499 11.85 49.89 -24.47
N TRP A 500 12.37 48.71 -24.79
CA TRP A 500 12.08 48.01 -26.04
C TRP A 500 11.02 46.94 -25.81
N ALA A 501 10.08 46.85 -26.74
CA ALA A 501 9.00 45.87 -26.71
C ALA A 501 8.95 45.14 -28.04
N THR A 502 8.81 43.82 -28.00
CA THR A 502 8.55 43.00 -29.18
C THR A 502 7.31 42.13 -28.93
N PRO A 503 6.37 42.02 -29.89
CA PRO A 503 5.26 41.08 -29.76
C PRO A 503 5.81 39.67 -29.69
N ILE A 504 5.08 38.77 -29.02
CA ILE A 504 5.38 37.35 -29.01
C ILE A 504 4.11 36.59 -29.38
N ALA A 505 4.21 35.69 -30.34
CA ALA A 505 3.16 34.74 -30.70
C ALA A 505 3.80 33.39 -30.98
N GLY A 506 3.15 32.29 -30.63
CA GLY A 506 3.71 30.96 -30.87
C GLY A 506 2.66 29.87 -30.82
N ILE A 507 2.80 28.89 -31.70
CA ILE A 507 2.07 27.62 -31.65
C ILE A 507 3.06 26.53 -31.26
N ASN A 508 2.77 25.82 -30.17
CA ASN A 508 3.62 24.77 -29.64
C ASN A 508 2.86 23.44 -29.61
N LEU A 509 3.44 22.40 -30.19
CA LEU A 509 3.03 21.02 -29.99
C LEU A 509 3.62 20.50 -28.67
N ILE A 510 2.83 19.75 -27.93
CA ILE A 510 3.22 19.06 -26.71
C ILE A 510 3.10 17.57 -26.99
N ALA A 511 4.18 16.81 -26.80
CA ALA A 511 4.09 15.36 -26.70
C ALA A 511 5.14 14.85 -25.70
N SER A 512 4.74 13.98 -24.78
CA SER A 512 5.67 13.34 -23.86
C SER A 512 5.18 11.95 -23.46
N ARG A 513 6.13 11.06 -23.19
CA ARG A 513 5.92 9.75 -22.57
C ARG A 513 6.83 9.65 -21.38
N GLU A 514 6.27 9.49 -20.19
CA GLU A 514 7.05 9.51 -18.96
C GLU A 514 6.62 8.40 -18.00
N ILE A 515 7.59 7.81 -17.29
CA ILE A 515 7.29 6.94 -16.16
C ILE A 515 7.41 7.75 -14.87
N ILE A 516 6.31 7.79 -14.12
CA ILE A 516 6.14 8.61 -12.92
C ILE A 516 5.91 7.68 -11.73
N ALA A 517 6.63 7.92 -10.64
CA ALA A 517 6.44 7.26 -9.36
C ALA A 517 5.53 8.12 -8.47
N GLY A 518 4.47 7.52 -7.93
CA GLY A 518 3.48 8.17 -7.07
C GLY A 518 2.32 8.83 -7.81
N SER A 519 1.51 9.54 -7.04
CA SER A 519 0.30 10.20 -7.51
C SER A 519 0.61 11.28 -8.55
N TYR A 520 -0.13 11.29 -9.65
CA TYR A 520 0.06 12.26 -10.74
C TYR A 520 -1.27 12.56 -11.43
N LEU A 521 -1.53 13.84 -11.69
CA LEU A 521 -2.70 14.33 -12.43
C LEU A 521 -4.07 13.81 -11.96
N GLY A 522 -4.21 13.34 -10.72
CA GLY A 522 -5.48 12.86 -10.19
C GLY A 522 -5.56 11.36 -9.88
N THR A 523 -4.53 10.58 -10.22
CA THR A 523 -4.43 9.15 -9.93
C THR A 523 -3.50 8.87 -8.75
N ASP A 524 -3.77 7.79 -8.01
CA ASP A 524 -3.05 7.40 -6.80
C ASP A 524 -2.17 6.13 -7.04
N ASN A 525 -1.67 5.96 -8.27
CA ASN A 525 -0.85 4.80 -8.65
C ASN A 525 0.57 4.87 -8.06
N VAL A 526 1.18 3.72 -7.74
CA VAL A 526 2.56 3.67 -7.20
C VAL A 526 3.59 3.95 -8.30
N ILE A 527 3.43 3.34 -9.47
CA ILE A 527 4.22 3.62 -10.68
C ILE A 527 3.26 3.63 -11.86
N GLN A 528 3.39 4.63 -12.74
CA GLN A 528 2.53 4.77 -13.90
C GLN A 528 3.25 5.34 -15.11
N LEU A 529 2.81 4.93 -16.29
CA LEU A 529 3.14 5.53 -17.57
C LEU A 529 2.17 6.68 -17.84
N ALA A 530 2.69 7.86 -18.15
CA ALA A 530 1.94 9.04 -18.54
C ALA A 530 2.29 9.40 -19.99
N ASP A 531 1.34 9.18 -20.89
CA ASP A 531 1.40 9.63 -22.27
C ASP A 531 0.61 10.93 -22.38
N SER A 532 1.21 12.00 -22.88
CA SER A 532 0.53 13.29 -23.08
C SER A 532 0.75 13.80 -24.49
N VAL A 533 -0.30 14.33 -25.11
CA VAL A 533 -0.23 15.02 -26.39
C VAL A 533 -1.16 16.23 -26.39
N GLY A 534 -0.72 17.36 -26.94
CA GLY A 534 -1.50 18.59 -26.88
C GLY A 534 -0.98 19.70 -27.77
N LEU A 535 -1.72 20.80 -27.77
CA LEU A 535 -1.39 22.03 -28.48
C LEU A 535 -1.46 23.19 -27.50
N SER A 536 -0.51 24.12 -27.59
CA SER A 536 -0.50 25.39 -26.87
C SER A 536 -0.38 26.54 -27.87
N VAL A 537 -1.14 27.59 -27.64
CA VAL A 537 -1.07 28.85 -28.38
C VAL A 537 -0.76 29.95 -27.37
N ASP A 538 0.30 30.69 -27.64
CA ASP A 538 0.83 31.74 -26.78
C ASP A 538 0.83 33.07 -27.54
N ALA A 539 0.39 34.15 -26.88
CA ALA A 539 0.39 35.50 -27.45
C ALA A 539 0.67 36.56 -26.38
N GLY A 540 1.44 37.59 -26.69
CA GLY A 540 1.82 38.61 -25.71
C GLY A 540 2.86 39.62 -26.19
N ALA A 541 3.59 40.20 -25.23
CA ALA A 541 4.73 41.06 -25.50
C ALA A 541 5.91 40.73 -24.55
N TYR A 542 7.12 40.81 -25.10
CA TYR A 542 8.37 40.79 -24.37
C TYR A 542 8.91 42.22 -24.25
N LEU A 543 9.34 42.60 -23.06
CA LEU A 543 9.82 43.95 -22.73
C LEU A 543 11.26 43.84 -22.21
N ARG A 544 12.14 44.75 -22.62
CA ARG A 544 13.51 44.86 -22.11
C ARG A 544 13.85 46.33 -21.87
N VAL A 545 14.50 46.61 -20.74
CA VAL A 545 15.08 47.94 -20.51
C VAL A 545 16.47 47.99 -21.16
N GLU A 546 16.64 48.89 -22.11
CA GLU A 546 17.88 49.17 -22.85
C GLU A 546 18.69 50.27 -22.13
N GLY A 547 20.00 50.33 -22.35
CA GLY A 547 20.84 51.40 -21.82
C GLY A 547 21.20 51.32 -20.33
N MET A 548 20.87 50.21 -19.64
CA MET A 548 21.39 49.97 -18.29
C MET A 548 22.87 49.59 -18.31
N GLN A 549 23.61 50.08 -17.31
CA GLN A 549 25.01 49.73 -17.14
C GLN A 549 25.15 48.24 -16.81
N TYR A 550 25.99 47.53 -17.57
CA TYR A 550 26.46 46.21 -17.20
C TYR A 550 27.00 46.28 -15.76
N PRO A 551 26.58 45.40 -14.83
CA PRO A 551 26.03 44.06 -15.06
C PRO A 551 24.49 43.89 -15.03
N ILE A 552 23.70 44.95 -14.92
CA ILE A 552 22.26 44.85 -14.59
C ILE A 552 21.37 44.72 -15.84
N SER A 553 20.38 43.82 -15.80
CA SER A 553 19.34 43.64 -16.83
C SER A 553 17.95 43.66 -16.21
N VAL A 554 16.96 44.20 -16.92
CA VAL A 554 15.55 44.19 -16.53
C VAL A 554 14.74 43.76 -17.74
N THR A 555 13.98 42.70 -17.57
CA THR A 555 13.12 42.12 -18.60
C THR A 555 11.71 41.94 -18.05
N GLY A 556 10.74 41.99 -18.95
CA GLY A 556 9.33 41.78 -18.65
C GLY A 556 8.69 40.90 -19.71
N LYS A 557 7.70 40.11 -19.33
CA LYS A 557 6.89 39.30 -20.26
C LYS A 557 5.45 39.36 -19.81
N ALA A 558 4.57 39.82 -20.69
CA ALA A 558 3.12 39.72 -20.51
C ALA A 558 2.58 38.75 -21.57
N MET A 559 1.96 37.65 -21.16
CA MET A 559 1.49 36.62 -22.09
C MET A 559 0.14 36.03 -21.69
N ALA A 560 -0.65 35.69 -22.70
CA ALA A 560 -1.82 34.84 -22.62
C ALA A 560 -1.51 33.50 -23.30
N THR A 561 -1.97 32.41 -22.70
CA THR A 561 -1.76 31.04 -23.17
C THR A 561 -3.09 30.31 -23.21
N ILE A 562 -3.35 29.61 -24.31
CA ILE A 562 -4.46 28.67 -24.42
C ILE A 562 -3.87 27.32 -24.77
N ASN A 563 -4.13 26.29 -23.96
CA ASN A 563 -3.70 24.93 -24.28
C ASN A 563 -4.81 23.89 -24.11
N ARG A 564 -4.72 22.84 -24.91
CA ARG A 564 -5.50 21.62 -24.81
C ARG A 564 -4.56 20.44 -24.78
N ILE A 565 -4.62 19.64 -23.71
CA ILE A 565 -3.76 18.48 -23.50
C ILE A 565 -4.63 17.25 -23.25
N TYR A 566 -4.34 16.18 -23.97
CA TYR A 566 -4.86 14.84 -23.74
C TYR A 566 -3.79 14.02 -23.05
N SER A 567 -4.14 13.38 -21.93
CA SER A 567 -3.23 12.53 -21.17
C SER A 567 -3.85 11.15 -20.93
N HIS A 568 -3.05 10.10 -21.09
CA HIS A 568 -3.40 8.73 -20.71
C HIS A 568 -2.44 8.27 -19.62
N LEU A 569 -3.01 7.90 -18.47
CA LEU A 569 -2.26 7.42 -17.31
C LEU A 569 -2.54 5.92 -17.14
N ARG A 570 -1.47 5.13 -17.08
CA ARG A 570 -1.56 3.67 -16.95
C ARG A 570 -0.70 3.16 -15.79
N PRO A 571 -1.26 2.44 -14.82
CA PRO A 571 -0.46 1.76 -13.81
C PRO A 571 0.44 0.72 -14.48
N ILE A 572 1.73 0.68 -14.11
CA ILE A 572 2.67 -0.33 -14.61
C ILE A 572 3.26 -1.10 -13.43
N LYS A 573 3.40 -2.42 -13.60
CA LYS A 573 4.03 -3.29 -12.59
C LYS A 573 5.56 -3.24 -12.65
N SER A 574 6.13 -2.91 -13.81
CA SER A 574 7.57 -2.79 -14.01
C SER A 574 7.92 -1.77 -15.11
N PHE A 575 9.15 -1.28 -15.11
CA PHE A 575 9.64 -0.30 -16.11
C PHE A 575 9.76 -0.96 -17.49
N LYS A 576 10.18 -2.23 -17.55
CA LYS A 576 10.18 -3.01 -18.80
C LYS A 576 8.80 -3.11 -19.44
N ALA A 577 7.75 -3.32 -18.62
CA ALA A 577 6.38 -3.37 -19.13
C ALA A 577 5.96 -2.04 -19.76
N GLY A 578 6.39 -0.90 -19.18
CA GLY A 578 6.19 0.42 -19.77
C GLY A 578 6.88 0.61 -21.11
N LEU A 579 8.11 0.10 -21.28
CA LEU A 579 8.85 0.18 -22.55
C LEU A 579 8.24 -0.66 -23.68
N ARG A 580 7.57 -1.76 -23.36
CA ARG A 580 6.87 -2.62 -24.34
C ARG A 580 5.54 -2.01 -24.81
N TYR A 581 5.06 -0.95 -24.16
CA TYR A 581 3.77 -0.35 -24.49
C TYR A 581 3.82 0.38 -25.85
N PRO A 582 2.87 0.13 -26.77
CA PRO A 582 2.92 0.68 -28.12
C PRO A 582 2.97 2.21 -28.18
N TYR A 583 3.87 2.77 -28.99
CA TYR A 583 3.99 4.23 -29.19
C TYR A 583 2.81 4.84 -29.94
N LYS A 584 2.06 4.05 -30.71
CA LYS A 584 0.80 4.52 -31.34
C LYS A 584 -0.23 5.05 -30.34
N ASN A 585 -0.17 4.57 -29.09
CA ASN A 585 -1.05 5.00 -28.01
C ASN A 585 -0.62 6.35 -27.39
N LEU A 586 0.56 6.87 -27.72
CA LEU A 586 0.99 8.23 -27.38
C LEU A 586 0.00 9.27 -27.96
N PHE A 587 -0.61 8.97 -29.10
CA PHE A 587 -1.67 9.80 -29.66
C PHE A 587 -3.02 9.48 -28.99
N VAL A 588 -3.13 9.94 -27.74
CA VAL A 588 -4.27 9.69 -26.84
C VAL A 588 -5.65 9.92 -27.47
N PRO A 589 -5.90 10.97 -28.29
CA PRO A 589 -7.21 11.15 -28.93
C PRO A 589 -7.66 9.97 -29.81
N TYR A 590 -6.72 9.33 -30.51
CA TYR A 590 -7.02 8.15 -31.31
C TYR A 590 -7.34 6.94 -30.43
N PHE A 591 -6.54 6.71 -29.39
CA PHE A 591 -6.81 5.64 -28.41
C PHE A 591 -8.18 5.82 -27.74
N GLN A 592 -8.51 7.04 -27.33
CA GLN A 592 -9.80 7.38 -26.75
C GLN A 592 -10.96 7.07 -27.71
N ARG A 593 -10.85 7.47 -28.98
CA ARG A 593 -11.90 7.19 -29.99
C ARG A 593 -12.05 5.69 -30.25
N LYS A 594 -10.94 4.94 -30.29
CA LYS A 594 -10.95 3.48 -30.40
C LYS A 594 -11.78 2.84 -29.28
N LEU A 595 -11.64 3.31 -28.04
CA LEU A 595 -12.46 2.83 -26.91
C LEU A 595 -13.95 3.12 -27.12
N GLY A 596 -14.30 4.29 -27.67
CA GLY A 596 -15.68 4.64 -27.98
C GLY A 596 -16.32 3.72 -29.03
N HIS A 597 -15.55 3.36 -30.07
CA HIS A 597 -16.02 2.52 -31.18
C HIS A 597 -16.34 1.07 -30.78
N PHE A 598 -15.80 0.57 -29.65
CA PHE A 598 -16.22 -0.73 -29.13
C PHE A 598 -17.73 -0.78 -28.83
N PHE A 599 -18.34 0.36 -28.49
CA PHE A 599 -19.76 0.41 -28.15
C PHE A 599 -20.69 0.73 -29.34
N ASP A 600 -20.19 0.74 -30.58
CA ASP A 600 -20.98 1.09 -31.76
C ASP A 600 -22.14 0.11 -31.99
N GLU A 601 -21.91 -1.19 -31.76
CA GLU A 601 -22.90 -2.25 -32.02
C GLU A 601 -24.17 -2.09 -31.17
N ILE A 602 -24.05 -1.56 -29.95
CA ILE A 602 -25.15 -1.30 -29.01
C ILE A 602 -26.10 -0.18 -29.50
N LEU A 603 -25.66 0.66 -30.44
CA LEU A 603 -26.49 1.71 -31.02
C LEU A 603 -27.30 1.25 -32.22
N THR A 604 -27.08 0.04 -32.72
CA THR A 604 -27.93 -0.51 -33.77
C THR A 604 -29.33 -0.75 -33.22
N GLY A 605 -30.37 -0.28 -33.92
CA GLY A 605 -31.76 -0.45 -33.49
C GLY A 605 -32.21 -1.91 -33.39
N ASP A 606 -31.38 -2.83 -33.87
CA ASP A 606 -31.62 -4.26 -33.88
C ASP A 606 -31.01 -4.97 -32.65
N PHE A 607 -30.02 -4.36 -31.97
CA PHE A 607 -29.44 -4.91 -30.74
C PHE A 607 -30.47 -5.09 -29.61
N GLU A 608 -31.39 -4.14 -29.45
CA GLU A 608 -32.49 -4.25 -28.47
C GLU A 608 -33.55 -5.29 -28.87
N LYS A 609 -33.53 -5.77 -30.12
CA LYS A 609 -34.45 -6.79 -30.67
C LYS A 609 -33.86 -8.21 -30.68
N LEU A 610 -32.57 -8.37 -30.39
CA LEU A 610 -31.89 -9.68 -30.34
C LEU A 610 -32.39 -10.55 -29.18
N GLN A 611 -32.24 -11.88 -29.33
CA GLN A 611 -32.55 -12.80 -28.23
C GLN A 611 -31.57 -12.59 -27.06
N GLU A 612 -32.04 -12.83 -25.83
CA GLU A 612 -31.26 -12.58 -24.60
C GLU A 612 -29.89 -13.26 -24.60
N LYS A 613 -29.81 -14.49 -25.14
CA LYS A 613 -28.56 -15.26 -25.25
C LYS A 613 -27.56 -14.65 -26.23
N GLU A 614 -28.02 -14.13 -27.36
CA GLU A 614 -27.18 -13.48 -28.37
C GLU A 614 -26.69 -12.12 -27.88
N ARG A 615 -27.59 -11.33 -27.29
CA ARG A 615 -27.27 -10.03 -26.70
C ARG A 615 -26.20 -10.16 -25.61
N LYS A 616 -26.32 -11.18 -24.76
CA LYS A 616 -25.35 -11.47 -23.71
C LYS A 616 -23.97 -11.81 -24.28
N LYS A 617 -23.90 -12.64 -25.33
CA LYS A 617 -22.64 -13.00 -25.99
C LYS A 617 -21.92 -11.77 -26.57
N ILE A 618 -22.65 -10.90 -27.26
CA ILE A 618 -22.11 -9.65 -27.82
C ILE A 618 -21.59 -8.73 -26.71
N LEU A 619 -22.34 -8.58 -25.61
CA LEU A 619 -21.91 -7.78 -24.47
C LEU A 619 -20.64 -8.32 -23.82
N GLU A 620 -20.53 -9.63 -23.63
CA GLU A 620 -19.36 -10.28 -23.05
C GLU A 620 -18.12 -10.09 -23.94
N GLU A 621 -18.23 -10.30 -25.25
CA GLU A 621 -17.12 -10.14 -26.21
C GLU A 621 -16.65 -8.69 -26.31
N MET A 622 -17.59 -7.76 -26.46
CA MET A 622 -17.30 -6.33 -26.50
C MET A 622 -16.68 -5.83 -25.19
N MET A 623 -17.22 -6.24 -24.04
CA MET A 623 -16.68 -5.86 -22.74
C MET A 623 -15.31 -6.51 -22.50
N PHE A 624 -15.08 -7.74 -22.96
CA PHE A 624 -13.76 -8.37 -22.91
C PHE A 624 -12.71 -7.50 -23.62
N HIS A 625 -12.97 -7.08 -24.85
CA HIS A 625 -12.04 -6.22 -25.61
C HIS A 625 -11.86 -4.84 -24.98
N PHE A 626 -12.95 -4.21 -24.49
CA PHE A 626 -12.84 -2.93 -23.77
C PHE A 626 -11.98 -3.08 -22.51
N LYS A 627 -12.24 -4.11 -21.70
CA LYS A 627 -11.55 -4.36 -20.43
C LYS A 627 -10.08 -4.74 -20.64
N GLU A 628 -9.74 -5.36 -21.76
CA GLU A 628 -8.36 -5.65 -22.17
C GLU A 628 -7.59 -4.37 -22.53
N GLN A 629 -8.22 -3.45 -23.27
CA GLN A 629 -7.58 -2.23 -23.76
C GLN A 629 -7.45 -1.14 -22.69
N MET A 630 -8.42 -0.98 -21.79
CA MET A 630 -8.41 0.00 -20.69
C MET A 630 -8.39 -0.72 -19.34
N GLN A 631 -7.24 -0.95 -18.73
CA GLN A 631 -7.12 -1.73 -17.49
C GLN A 631 -7.60 -0.98 -16.23
N VAL A 632 -7.80 -1.71 -15.13
CA VAL A 632 -8.14 -1.11 -13.83
C VAL A 632 -7.01 -0.18 -13.36
N GLY A 633 -7.38 1.01 -12.89
CA GLY A 633 -6.48 2.09 -12.51
C GLY A 633 -6.09 3.03 -13.66
N GLU A 634 -6.45 2.72 -14.91
CA GLU A 634 -6.17 3.59 -16.05
C GLU A 634 -7.08 4.82 -16.08
N SER A 635 -6.54 5.93 -16.60
CA SER A 635 -7.25 7.20 -16.68
C SER A 635 -6.98 7.94 -17.98
N ILE A 636 -8.01 8.53 -18.56
CA ILE A 636 -7.91 9.45 -19.70
C ILE A 636 -8.34 10.84 -19.22
N LEU A 637 -7.50 11.84 -19.48
CA LEU A 637 -7.71 13.21 -19.07
C LEU A 637 -7.66 14.15 -20.27
N ILE A 638 -8.57 15.10 -20.29
CA ILE A 638 -8.61 16.17 -21.29
C ILE A 638 -8.61 17.48 -20.52
N SER A 639 -7.54 18.25 -20.67
CA SER A 639 -7.32 19.49 -19.94
C SER A 639 -7.29 20.68 -20.90
N ASP A 640 -8.21 21.61 -20.72
CA ASP A 640 -8.25 22.91 -21.40
C ASP A 640 -7.83 23.99 -20.42
N ALA A 641 -6.69 24.65 -20.63
CA ALA A 641 -6.26 25.77 -19.81
C ALA A 641 -6.26 27.08 -20.61
N VAL A 642 -6.79 28.13 -20.00
CA VAL A 642 -6.62 29.51 -20.45
C VAL A 642 -5.91 30.26 -19.33
N GLY A 643 -4.71 30.73 -19.63
CA GLY A 643 -3.84 31.43 -18.69
C GLY A 643 -3.48 32.81 -19.18
N GLY A 644 -3.23 33.72 -18.25
CA GLY A 644 -2.63 35.01 -18.51
C GLY A 644 -1.69 35.37 -17.38
N GLY A 645 -0.55 35.97 -17.68
CA GLY A 645 0.40 36.36 -16.64
C GLY A 645 1.35 37.45 -17.07
N VAL A 646 1.85 38.16 -16.07
CA VAL A 646 2.90 39.17 -16.20
C VAL A 646 4.07 38.72 -15.33
N ASN A 647 5.25 38.68 -15.92
CA ASN A 647 6.49 38.36 -15.24
C ASN A 647 7.47 39.52 -15.44
N LEU A 648 8.11 39.96 -14.37
CA LEU A 648 9.19 40.93 -14.36
C LEU A 648 10.43 40.23 -13.79
N ALA A 649 11.57 40.34 -14.46
CA ALA A 649 12.83 39.82 -13.95
C ALA A 649 13.91 40.90 -13.97
N VAL A 650 14.71 40.93 -12.90
CA VAL A 650 15.87 41.79 -12.72
C VAL A 650 17.08 40.89 -12.56
N GLY A 651 17.99 40.90 -13.54
CA GLY A 651 19.23 40.14 -13.55
C GLY A 651 20.45 41.02 -13.25
N SER A 652 21.52 40.43 -12.72
CA SER A 652 22.84 41.04 -12.60
C SER A 652 23.90 39.97 -12.87
N GLY A 653 24.68 40.12 -13.93
CA GLY A 653 25.77 39.20 -14.29
C GLY A 653 27.15 39.78 -13.98
N TYR A 654 27.79 39.40 -12.87
CA TYR A 654 29.10 39.96 -12.46
C TYR A 654 30.27 39.48 -13.35
N THR A 655 30.14 38.30 -13.95
CA THR A 655 31.04 37.74 -14.99
C THR A 655 30.18 36.95 -15.99
N ARG A 656 30.75 36.46 -17.10
CA ARG A 656 30.06 35.49 -17.99
C ARG A 656 29.61 34.20 -17.28
N MET A 657 30.11 33.94 -16.06
CA MET A 657 29.89 32.70 -15.32
C MET A 657 29.12 32.88 -14.03
N VAL A 658 28.68 34.09 -13.64
CA VAL A 658 27.95 34.32 -12.37
C VAL A 658 26.78 35.26 -12.62
N GLU A 659 25.57 34.74 -12.43
CA GLU A 659 24.32 35.44 -12.66
C GLU A 659 23.41 35.39 -11.44
N ALA A 660 22.94 36.54 -11.00
CA ALA A 660 21.87 36.66 -10.01
C ALA A 660 20.60 37.20 -10.67
N GLN A 661 19.46 36.58 -10.43
CA GLN A 661 18.17 36.97 -11.00
C GLN A 661 17.09 36.99 -9.92
N ALA A 662 16.41 38.13 -9.77
CA ALA A 662 15.15 38.23 -9.04
C ALA A 662 14.00 38.27 -10.05
N ALA A 663 12.91 37.55 -9.79
CA ALA A 663 11.72 37.57 -10.62
C ALA A 663 10.44 37.69 -9.80
N PHE A 664 9.49 38.42 -10.36
CA PHE A 664 8.17 38.71 -9.80
C PHE A 664 7.15 38.34 -10.86
N GLY A 665 6.24 37.43 -10.54
CA GLY A 665 5.23 36.94 -11.47
C GLY A 665 3.84 37.03 -10.87
N ALA A 666 2.87 37.49 -11.65
CA ALA A 666 1.45 37.36 -11.34
C ALA A 666 0.78 36.60 -12.48
N SER A 667 -0.06 35.61 -12.14
CA SER A 667 -0.77 34.81 -13.14
C SER A 667 -2.19 34.50 -12.72
N LEU A 668 -3.06 34.36 -13.72
CA LEU A 668 -4.42 33.88 -13.63
C LEU A 668 -4.54 32.68 -14.58
N VAL A 669 -5.05 31.56 -14.08
CA VAL A 669 -5.30 30.35 -14.87
C VAL A 669 -6.72 29.87 -14.62
N VAL A 670 -7.47 29.64 -15.69
CA VAL A 670 -8.74 28.93 -15.71
C VAL A 670 -8.52 27.60 -16.40
N LEU A 671 -8.90 26.50 -15.74
CA LEU A 671 -8.65 25.14 -16.21
C LEU A 671 -9.97 24.36 -16.19
N SER A 672 -10.40 23.89 -17.35
CA SER A 672 -11.48 22.91 -17.51
C SER A 672 -10.86 21.54 -17.72
N ARG A 673 -11.32 20.53 -16.99
CA ARG A 673 -10.80 19.17 -17.14
C ARG A 673 -11.92 18.14 -17.20
N LEU A 674 -11.80 17.17 -18.10
CA LEU A 674 -12.59 15.94 -18.09
C LEU A 674 -11.65 14.80 -17.73
N HIS A 675 -11.99 14.01 -16.72
CA HIS A 675 -11.20 12.87 -16.27
C HIS A 675 -12.09 11.62 -16.23
N ILE A 676 -11.70 10.61 -16.99
CA ILE A 676 -12.38 9.31 -17.11
C ILE A 676 -11.45 8.28 -16.50
N HIS A 677 -11.87 7.65 -15.40
CA HIS A 677 -11.05 6.76 -14.61
C HIS A 677 -11.72 5.38 -14.48
N ARG A 678 -11.02 4.31 -14.84
CA ARG A 678 -11.48 2.94 -14.56
C ARG A 678 -11.04 2.56 -13.16
N LYS A 679 -11.97 2.64 -12.20
CA LYS A 679 -11.67 2.43 -10.79
C LYS A 679 -11.45 0.95 -10.44
N ASP A 680 -12.36 0.11 -10.91
CA ASP A 680 -12.39 -1.32 -10.65
C ASP A 680 -12.92 -2.05 -11.88
N GLU A 681 -13.15 -3.36 -11.77
CA GLU A 681 -13.58 -4.17 -12.90
C GLU A 681 -14.88 -3.67 -13.53
N ASN A 682 -15.79 -3.13 -12.70
CA ASN A 682 -17.19 -2.87 -13.03
C ASN A 682 -17.59 -1.39 -12.92
N THR A 683 -16.66 -0.48 -12.60
CA THR A 683 -16.98 0.94 -12.35
C THR A 683 -16.10 1.89 -13.14
N ILE A 684 -16.74 2.79 -13.90
CA ILE A 684 -16.09 3.97 -14.50
C ILE A 684 -16.50 5.22 -13.74
N GLN A 685 -15.51 5.98 -13.33
CA GLN A 685 -15.66 7.27 -12.66
C GLN A 685 -15.38 8.39 -13.64
N ILE A 686 -16.23 9.42 -13.61
CA ILE A 686 -16.12 10.56 -14.52
C ILE A 686 -16.17 11.84 -13.71
N TYR A 687 -15.15 12.68 -13.87
CA TYR A 687 -15.01 13.96 -13.21
C TYR A 687 -15.00 15.07 -14.27
N LYS A 688 -15.89 16.05 -14.10
CA LYS A 688 -15.86 17.29 -14.89
C LYS A 688 -15.55 18.46 -13.99
N ASP A 689 -14.35 18.97 -14.17
CA ASP A 689 -13.79 19.99 -13.30
C ASP A 689 -13.69 21.33 -14.00
N LEU A 690 -13.88 22.38 -13.20
CA LEU A 690 -13.57 23.74 -13.57
C LEU A 690 -12.84 24.41 -12.40
N GLY A 691 -11.58 24.74 -12.62
CA GLY A 691 -10.71 25.42 -11.67
C GLY A 691 -10.38 26.85 -12.13
N ASN A 692 -10.26 27.76 -11.19
CA ASN A 692 -9.71 29.09 -11.42
C ASN A 692 -8.72 29.43 -10.30
N VAL A 693 -7.55 29.92 -10.68
CA VAL A 693 -6.44 30.17 -9.75
C VAL A 693 -5.76 31.47 -10.11
N THR A 694 -5.54 32.30 -9.11
CA THR A 694 -4.65 33.45 -9.19
C THR A 694 -3.41 33.17 -8.34
N SER A 695 -2.23 33.43 -8.87
CA SER A 695 -0.98 33.26 -8.13
C SER A 695 -0.04 34.45 -8.25
N LEU A 696 0.66 34.73 -7.15
CA LEU A 696 1.75 35.68 -7.05
C LEU A 696 3.02 34.89 -6.70
N VAL A 697 4.08 35.10 -7.46
CA VAL A 697 5.37 34.42 -7.30
C VAL A 697 6.46 35.46 -7.15
N VAL A 698 7.32 35.25 -6.17
CA VAL A 698 8.57 35.99 -5.99
C VAL A 698 9.68 34.96 -5.92
N SER A 699 10.69 35.08 -6.77
CA SER A 699 11.81 34.17 -6.79
C SER A 699 13.14 34.89 -6.91
N PHE A 700 14.16 34.33 -6.28
CA PHE A 700 15.54 34.72 -6.41
C PHE A 700 16.35 33.49 -6.82
N GLN A 701 17.23 33.65 -7.80
CA GLN A 701 18.10 32.59 -8.28
C GLN A 701 19.53 33.12 -8.44
N LEU A 702 20.49 32.36 -7.91
CA LEU A 702 21.91 32.56 -8.13
C LEU A 702 22.44 31.36 -8.90
N LYS A 703 22.95 31.62 -10.10
CA LYS A 703 23.59 30.63 -10.96
C LYS A 703 25.03 31.00 -11.16
N THR A 704 25.85 29.96 -11.33
CA THR A 704 27.11 30.12 -12.03
C THR A 704 27.02 29.40 -13.38
N LEU A 705 27.90 28.43 -13.64
CA LEU A 705 27.70 27.37 -14.65
C LEU A 705 26.65 26.33 -14.22
N ILE A 706 26.33 26.26 -12.93
CA ILE A 706 25.30 25.36 -12.40
C ILE A 706 24.42 26.13 -11.39
N PRO A 707 23.17 25.71 -11.13
CA PRO A 707 22.33 26.37 -10.14
C PRO A 707 22.90 26.19 -8.72
N VAL A 708 23.24 27.31 -8.06
CA VAL A 708 23.80 27.28 -6.71
C VAL A 708 22.72 27.45 -5.65
N LEU A 709 21.89 28.49 -5.82
CA LEU A 709 20.83 28.84 -4.88
C LEU A 709 19.57 29.24 -5.65
N SER A 710 18.42 28.72 -5.23
CA SER A 710 17.13 29.23 -5.68
C SER A 710 16.17 29.32 -4.50
N VAL A 711 15.48 30.43 -4.37
CA VAL A 711 14.44 30.64 -3.35
C VAL A 711 13.20 31.14 -4.06
N SER A 712 12.05 30.54 -3.81
CA SER A 712 10.78 30.98 -4.35
C SER A 712 9.71 31.00 -3.27
N ALA A 713 8.90 32.06 -3.30
CA ALA A 713 7.68 32.19 -2.52
C ALA A 713 6.52 32.35 -3.48
N LYS A 714 5.50 31.50 -3.34
CA LYS A 714 4.31 31.48 -4.17
C LYS A 714 3.07 31.55 -3.28
N TRP A 715 2.21 32.52 -3.55
CA TRP A 715 0.90 32.63 -2.92
C TRP A 715 -0.16 32.40 -3.98
N SER A 716 -1.07 31.47 -3.71
CA SER A 716 -2.13 31.09 -4.64
C SER A 716 -3.48 31.17 -3.95
N LYS A 717 -4.49 31.66 -4.68
CA LYS A 717 -5.89 31.62 -4.26
C LYS A 717 -6.72 31.10 -5.41
N GLY A 718 -7.62 30.17 -5.14
CA GLY A 718 -8.40 29.56 -6.21
C GLY A 718 -9.69 28.91 -5.75
N SER A 719 -10.47 28.48 -6.73
CA SER A 719 -11.61 27.59 -6.51
C SER A 719 -11.68 26.51 -7.57
N ALA A 720 -12.21 25.35 -7.21
CA ALA A 720 -12.48 24.25 -8.12
C ALA A 720 -13.91 23.78 -7.92
N LYS A 721 -14.60 23.50 -9.03
CA LYS A 721 -15.93 22.88 -9.05
C LYS A 721 -15.83 21.58 -9.80
N CYS A 722 -16.16 20.47 -9.16
CA CYS A 722 -16.20 19.14 -9.76
C CYS A 722 -17.65 18.66 -9.84
N LYS A 723 -18.04 18.12 -10.99
CA LYS A 723 -19.21 17.24 -11.13
C LYS A 723 -18.71 15.81 -11.24
N PHE A 724 -19.10 14.95 -10.30
CA PHE A 724 -18.68 13.56 -10.22
C PHE A 724 -19.83 12.61 -10.58
N TYR A 725 -19.58 11.72 -11.54
CA TYR A 725 -20.46 10.64 -11.96
C TYR A 725 -19.76 9.29 -11.73
N SER A 726 -20.54 8.27 -11.40
CA SER A 726 -20.07 6.88 -11.28
C SER A 726 -21.03 6.00 -12.06
N LEU A 727 -20.53 5.37 -13.12
CA LEU A 727 -21.28 4.48 -14.02
C LEU A 727 -20.90 3.02 -13.74
N ASN A 728 -21.92 2.17 -13.65
CA ASN A 728 -21.75 0.72 -13.49
C ASN A 728 -21.71 0.06 -14.87
N ILE A 729 -20.64 -0.67 -15.17
CA ILE A 729 -20.40 -1.41 -16.41
C ILE A 729 -20.41 -2.93 -16.20
N ASN A 730 -20.97 -3.41 -15.08
CA ASN A 730 -21.18 -4.85 -14.86
C ASN A 730 -22.07 -5.41 -15.98
N GLU A 731 -21.58 -6.48 -16.61
CA GLU A 731 -22.16 -7.21 -17.75
C GLU A 731 -23.44 -7.96 -17.38
N ASN A 732 -23.64 -8.29 -16.11
CA ASN A 732 -24.85 -8.97 -15.66
C ASN A 732 -26.05 -8.01 -15.66
N GLU A 733 -26.89 -8.10 -16.69
CA GLU A 733 -28.07 -7.25 -16.83
C GLU A 733 -29.07 -7.36 -15.66
N LYS A 734 -29.12 -8.50 -14.95
CA LYS A 734 -29.94 -8.66 -13.74
C LYS A 734 -29.44 -7.79 -12.60
N GLU A 735 -28.13 -7.62 -12.50
CA GLU A 735 -27.47 -6.78 -11.49
C GLU A 735 -27.35 -5.31 -11.94
N ASN A 736 -27.43 -5.05 -13.26
CA ASN A 736 -27.26 -3.73 -13.85
C ASN A 736 -28.31 -3.46 -14.96
N PRO A 737 -29.56 -3.14 -14.62
CA PRO A 737 -30.63 -2.86 -15.58
C PRO A 737 -30.41 -1.57 -16.41
N HIS A 738 -29.37 -0.80 -16.09
CA HIS A 738 -29.00 0.43 -16.80
C HIS A 738 -27.73 0.28 -17.63
N LEU A 739 -27.19 -0.94 -17.79
CA LEU A 739 -25.96 -1.21 -18.53
C LEU A 739 -25.94 -0.54 -19.89
N ILE A 740 -26.96 -0.79 -20.72
CA ILE A 740 -27.04 -0.23 -22.09
C ILE A 740 -27.01 1.30 -22.08
N LYS A 741 -27.72 1.95 -21.15
CA LYS A 741 -27.70 3.41 -21.02
C LYS A 741 -26.31 3.92 -20.57
N ASN A 742 -25.65 3.20 -19.67
CA ASN A 742 -24.29 3.53 -19.22
C ASN A 742 -23.28 3.40 -20.37
N LEU A 743 -23.38 2.35 -21.18
CA LEU A 743 -22.50 2.13 -22.33
C LEU A 743 -22.73 3.16 -23.43
N LYS A 744 -23.99 3.51 -23.74
CA LYS A 744 -24.33 4.63 -24.64
C LYS A 744 -23.72 5.95 -24.12
N ALA A 745 -23.79 6.21 -22.81
CA ALA A 745 -23.17 7.39 -22.21
C ALA A 745 -21.63 7.39 -22.31
N LEU A 746 -20.98 6.25 -22.07
CA LEU A 746 -19.53 6.10 -22.21
C LEU A 746 -19.06 6.29 -23.65
N ARG A 747 -19.79 5.74 -24.63
CA ARG A 747 -19.51 5.97 -26.04
C ARG A 747 -19.50 7.44 -26.39
N THR A 748 -20.58 8.16 -26.08
CA THR A 748 -20.68 9.61 -26.33
C THR A 748 -19.58 10.38 -25.60
N LEU A 749 -19.20 9.93 -24.41
CA LEU A 749 -18.10 10.51 -23.66
C LEU A 749 -16.75 10.32 -24.38
N PHE A 750 -16.44 9.10 -24.84
CA PHE A 750 -15.17 8.80 -25.52
C PHE A 750 -15.07 9.43 -26.91
N LEU A 751 -16.16 9.50 -27.67
CA LEU A 751 -16.16 10.05 -29.03
C LEU A 751 -16.27 11.58 -29.05
N ASN A 752 -17.11 12.17 -28.18
CA ASN A 752 -17.50 13.58 -28.26
C ASN A 752 -17.12 14.40 -27.02
N ASN A 753 -16.52 13.80 -25.98
CA ASN A 753 -16.22 14.46 -24.70
C ASN A 753 -17.46 15.05 -24.00
N SER A 754 -18.66 14.53 -24.30
CA SER A 754 -19.94 15.07 -23.81
C SER A 754 -20.49 14.25 -22.64
N LEU A 755 -21.07 14.97 -21.67
CA LEU A 755 -21.68 14.41 -20.45
C LEU A 755 -23.20 14.43 -20.48
N GLU A 756 -23.81 14.83 -21.60
CA GLU A 756 -25.26 14.98 -21.71
C GLU A 756 -25.98 13.68 -21.34
N LEU A 757 -25.61 12.56 -21.97
CA LEU A 757 -26.18 11.24 -21.66
C LEU A 757 -25.81 10.76 -20.25
N ALA A 758 -24.60 11.00 -19.77
CA ALA A 758 -24.23 10.63 -18.41
C ALA A 758 -25.11 11.34 -17.36
N SER A 759 -25.47 12.60 -17.64
CA SER A 759 -26.30 13.42 -16.75
C SER A 759 -27.78 13.05 -16.74
N THR A 760 -28.30 12.43 -17.81
CA THR A 760 -29.67 11.91 -17.85
C THR A 760 -29.80 10.59 -17.10
N VAL A 761 -28.75 9.76 -17.10
CA VAL A 761 -28.76 8.48 -16.37
C VAL A 761 -28.62 8.71 -14.86
N LYS A 762 -27.70 9.57 -14.43
CA LYS A 762 -27.46 9.82 -12.99
C LYS A 762 -27.07 11.27 -12.73
N LYS A 763 -27.75 11.90 -11.78
CA LYS A 763 -27.38 13.24 -11.30
C LYS A 763 -26.02 13.18 -10.57
N PRO A 764 -25.11 14.14 -10.80
CA PRO A 764 -23.76 14.09 -10.23
C PRO A 764 -23.73 14.57 -8.78
N TYR A 765 -22.73 14.11 -8.04
CA TYR A 765 -22.25 14.85 -6.88
C TYR A 765 -21.59 16.14 -7.33
N ARG A 766 -21.80 17.24 -6.61
CA ARG A 766 -21.10 18.51 -6.88
C ARG A 766 -20.18 18.83 -5.72
N LEU A 767 -18.88 18.90 -6.01
CA LEU A 767 -17.85 19.27 -5.05
C LEU A 767 -17.38 20.68 -5.38
N ILE A 768 -17.36 21.56 -4.38
CA ILE A 768 -16.90 22.95 -4.53
C ILE A 768 -15.79 23.19 -3.53
N ASN A 769 -14.57 23.27 -4.04
CA ASN A 769 -13.36 23.56 -3.27
C ASN A 769 -12.99 25.03 -3.43
N ARG A 770 -12.67 25.71 -2.33
CA ARG A 770 -12.06 27.05 -2.33
C ARG A 770 -10.83 26.99 -1.46
N PHE A 771 -9.70 27.45 -1.97
CA PHE A 771 -8.44 27.33 -1.26
C PHE A 771 -7.60 28.61 -1.29
N THR A 772 -6.76 28.73 -0.27
CA THR A 772 -5.65 29.69 -0.19
C THR A 772 -4.40 28.92 0.18
N GLN A 773 -3.32 29.16 -0.54
CA GLN A 773 -2.06 28.45 -0.40
C GLN A 773 -0.91 29.43 -0.33
N GLY A 774 0.04 29.16 0.54
CA GLY A 774 1.35 29.80 0.55
C GLY A 774 2.43 28.72 0.53
N VAL A 775 3.34 28.79 -0.43
CA VAL A 775 4.45 27.86 -0.63
C VAL A 775 5.75 28.66 -0.60
N ILE A 776 6.72 28.20 0.15
CA ILE A 776 8.09 28.71 0.13
C ILE A 776 9.00 27.52 -0.13
N LYS A 777 9.74 27.54 -1.25
CA LYS A 777 10.73 26.53 -1.63
C LYS A 777 12.12 27.19 -1.65
N GLY A 778 13.13 26.47 -1.21
CA GLY A 778 14.52 26.90 -1.22
C GLY A 778 15.42 25.73 -1.55
N ASN A 779 16.27 25.88 -2.57
CA ASN A 779 17.19 24.86 -3.02
C ASN A 779 18.62 25.41 -2.99
N VAL A 780 19.54 24.63 -2.44
CA VAL A 780 20.98 24.89 -2.47
C VAL A 780 21.65 23.66 -3.06
N LEU A 781 22.18 23.79 -4.28
CA LEU A 781 22.69 22.65 -5.05
C LEU A 781 21.65 21.50 -5.09
N PHE A 782 22.00 20.33 -4.57
CA PHE A 782 21.13 19.15 -4.48
C PHE A 782 20.22 19.14 -3.23
N PHE A 783 20.39 20.05 -2.27
CA PHE A 783 19.54 20.14 -1.08
C PHE A 783 18.29 20.95 -1.37
N GLN A 784 17.12 20.44 -0.98
CA GLN A 784 15.83 21.11 -1.14
C GLN A 784 15.11 21.20 0.20
N ALA A 785 14.54 22.37 0.48
CA ALA A 785 13.68 22.61 1.63
C ALA A 785 12.42 23.37 1.22
N GLY A 786 11.29 23.01 1.81
CA GLY A 786 9.99 23.59 1.48
C GLY A 786 9.10 23.75 2.71
N ARG A 787 8.24 24.77 2.67
CA ARG A 787 7.13 24.96 3.60
C ARG A 787 5.88 25.29 2.79
N MET A 788 4.77 24.65 3.14
CA MET A 788 3.47 24.93 2.55
C MET A 788 2.43 25.14 3.66
N THR A 789 1.54 26.09 3.43
CA THR A 789 0.30 26.25 4.18
C THR A 789 -0.85 26.26 3.20
N LEU A 790 -1.91 25.52 3.51
CA LEU A 790 -3.10 25.40 2.68
C LEU A 790 -4.34 25.47 3.57
N ASN A 791 -5.26 26.38 3.27
CA ASN A 791 -6.58 26.39 3.87
C ASN A 791 -7.60 26.13 2.78
N THR A 792 -8.44 25.12 2.97
CA THR A 792 -9.44 24.66 2.01
C THR A 792 -10.81 24.66 2.67
N LYS A 793 -11.80 25.11 1.91
CA LYS A 793 -13.22 24.95 2.22
C LYS A 793 -13.85 24.07 1.16
N LEU A 794 -14.46 22.97 1.58
CA LEU A 794 -15.12 22.02 0.70
C LEU A 794 -16.62 22.04 0.96
N THR A 795 -17.42 22.24 -0.08
CA THR A 795 -18.88 22.04 -0.05
C THR A 795 -19.22 20.84 -0.92
N ILE A 796 -20.01 19.92 -0.37
CA ILE A 796 -20.47 18.71 -1.04
C ILE A 796 -21.98 18.80 -1.18
N ILE A 797 -22.46 18.60 -2.40
CA ILE A 797 -23.90 18.58 -2.72
C ILE A 797 -24.21 17.20 -3.29
N HIS A 798 -25.05 16.46 -2.56
CA HIS A 798 -25.56 15.16 -2.97
C HIS A 798 -26.51 15.30 -4.17
N PRO A 799 -26.65 14.29 -5.05
CA PRO A 799 -27.61 14.31 -6.16
C PRO A 799 -29.07 14.65 -5.80
N SER A 800 -29.49 14.37 -4.55
CA SER A 800 -30.82 14.74 -4.02
C SER A 800 -30.96 16.22 -3.62
N GLY A 801 -29.86 16.96 -3.55
CA GLY A 801 -29.82 18.36 -3.09
C GLY A 801 -29.31 18.56 -1.67
N ALA A 802 -29.11 17.49 -0.88
CA ALA A 802 -28.53 17.60 0.46
C ALA A 802 -27.11 18.19 0.41
N ARG A 803 -26.78 19.06 1.37
CA ARG A 803 -25.54 19.83 1.38
C ARG A 803 -24.78 19.66 2.69
N ARG A 804 -23.46 19.48 2.61
CA ARG A 804 -22.53 19.56 3.76
C ARG A 804 -21.34 20.45 3.43
N ASP A 805 -20.88 21.21 4.41
CA ASP A 805 -19.75 22.13 4.31
C ASP A 805 -18.65 21.67 5.29
N PHE A 806 -17.40 21.67 4.83
CA PHE A 806 -16.22 21.28 5.60
C PHE A 806 -15.12 22.33 5.45
N PHE A 807 -14.23 22.39 6.42
CA PHE A 807 -12.97 23.12 6.29
C PHE A 807 -11.78 22.19 6.59
N ARG A 808 -10.63 22.55 6.03
CA ARG A 808 -9.36 21.88 6.28
C ARG A 808 -8.23 22.91 6.27
N ALA A 809 -7.40 22.89 7.31
CA ALA A 809 -6.17 23.66 7.40
C ALA A 809 -4.98 22.69 7.44
N GLN A 810 -4.05 22.85 6.52
CA GLN A 810 -2.88 21.98 6.34
C GLN A 810 -1.57 22.77 6.38
N ALA A 811 -0.58 22.22 7.09
CA ALA A 811 0.79 22.69 7.11
C ALA A 811 1.68 21.55 6.61
N MET A 812 2.64 21.85 5.77
CA MET A 812 3.67 20.90 5.38
C MET A 812 5.04 21.54 5.52
N LYS A 813 5.99 20.79 6.05
CA LYS A 813 7.42 21.11 6.06
C LYS A 813 8.13 19.93 5.40
N ARG A 814 8.94 20.21 4.39
CA ARG A 814 9.70 19.20 3.64
C ARG A 814 11.17 19.57 3.59
N ARG A 815 12.05 18.59 3.71
CA ARG A 815 13.49 18.72 3.43
C ARG A 815 13.98 17.45 2.75
N GLY A 816 14.93 17.54 1.84
CA GLY A 816 15.42 16.36 1.11
C GLY A 816 16.63 16.63 0.23
N LEU A 817 17.14 15.55 -0.36
CA LEU A 817 18.23 15.55 -1.32
C LEU A 817 17.69 15.09 -2.68
N ASN A 818 18.00 15.84 -3.74
CA ASN A 818 17.59 15.53 -5.12
C ASN A 818 18.81 15.64 -6.05
N PHE A 819 19.53 14.53 -6.19
CA PHE A 819 20.75 14.47 -7.01
C PHE A 819 20.44 14.41 -8.50
N GLU A 820 19.36 13.73 -8.90
CA GLU A 820 18.95 13.60 -10.30
C GLU A 820 18.66 14.98 -10.92
N GLN A 821 17.82 15.77 -10.26
CA GLN A 821 17.46 17.11 -10.73
C GLN A 821 18.70 18.02 -10.84
N PHE A 822 19.60 17.95 -9.85
CA PHE A 822 20.84 18.72 -9.87
C PHE A 822 21.75 18.32 -11.04
N SER A 823 21.94 17.02 -11.28
CA SER A 823 22.74 16.53 -12.40
C SER A 823 22.14 16.91 -13.75
N ILE A 824 20.83 16.78 -13.92
CA ILE A 824 20.11 17.20 -15.13
C ILE A 824 20.29 18.71 -15.34
N ASP A 825 20.09 19.51 -14.29
CA ASP A 825 20.26 20.96 -14.37
C ASP A 825 21.71 21.38 -14.68
N ALA A 826 22.71 20.65 -14.16
CA ALA A 826 24.11 20.89 -14.46
C ALA A 826 24.45 20.57 -15.93
N VAL A 827 24.03 19.41 -16.43
CA VAL A 827 24.22 19.01 -17.83
C VAL A 827 23.51 19.98 -18.77
N ASN A 828 22.27 20.38 -18.46
CA ASN A 828 21.52 21.36 -19.25
C ASN A 828 22.14 22.75 -19.28
N SER A 829 22.92 23.11 -18.26
CA SER A 829 23.63 24.38 -18.26
C SER A 829 24.90 24.29 -19.12
N ILE A 830 25.62 23.16 -19.07
CA ILE A 830 26.78 22.91 -19.93
C ILE A 830 26.37 22.80 -21.41
N LEU A 831 25.30 22.06 -21.72
CA LEU A 831 24.84 21.89 -23.10
C LEU A 831 24.43 23.23 -23.73
N ARG A 832 23.82 24.14 -22.97
CA ARG A 832 23.47 25.49 -23.45
C ARG A 832 24.68 26.35 -23.83
N ASP A 833 25.80 26.16 -23.14
CA ASP A 833 27.00 26.97 -23.37
C ASP A 833 27.94 26.38 -24.46
N TYR A 834 27.82 25.08 -24.77
CA TYR A 834 28.78 24.37 -25.63
C TYR A 834 28.19 23.64 -26.84
N ALA A 835 26.87 23.39 -26.90
CA ALA A 835 26.25 22.73 -28.05
C ALA A 835 25.59 23.77 -28.99
N GLU A 836 25.90 23.69 -30.29
CA GLU A 836 25.22 24.51 -31.33
C GLU A 836 23.76 24.09 -31.53
N TRP A 837 23.36 22.94 -30.99
CA TRP A 837 21.98 22.45 -30.99
C TRP A 837 21.35 22.68 -29.61
N ASP A 838 20.15 23.25 -29.60
CA ASP A 838 19.33 23.54 -28.42
C ASP A 838 18.79 22.25 -27.77
N MET A 839 19.70 21.44 -27.24
CA MET A 839 19.42 20.17 -26.59
C MET A 839 19.24 20.38 -25.10
N HIS A 840 18.13 19.87 -24.54
CA HIS A 840 17.90 19.86 -23.10
C HIS A 840 17.42 18.47 -22.65
N LEU A 841 17.91 18.04 -21.49
CA LEU A 841 17.41 16.91 -20.74
C LEU A 841 16.16 17.33 -19.97
N ASP A 842 15.10 16.53 -20.09
CA ASP A 842 13.89 16.76 -19.32
C ASP A 842 14.16 16.62 -17.82
N ARG A 843 13.61 17.55 -17.05
CA ARG A 843 13.64 17.50 -15.58
C ARG A 843 12.80 16.32 -15.09
N ALA A 844 13.22 15.70 -14.00
CA ALA A 844 12.45 14.63 -13.39
C ALA A 844 11.07 15.16 -12.96
N THR A 845 10.00 14.55 -13.46
CA THR A 845 8.63 14.86 -13.08
C THR A 845 8.31 14.25 -11.72
N GLY A 846 8.39 15.11 -10.70
CA GLY A 846 8.13 14.74 -9.32
C GLY A 846 8.44 15.91 -8.39
N ASP A 847 7.41 16.37 -7.67
CA ASP A 847 7.56 17.54 -6.79
C ASP A 847 8.39 17.22 -5.54
N SER A 848 8.56 15.94 -5.20
CA SER A 848 9.26 15.46 -4.01
C SER A 848 10.67 14.96 -4.33
N PRO A 849 11.71 15.37 -3.57
CA PRO A 849 13.06 14.82 -3.70
C PRO A 849 13.12 13.30 -3.59
N ALA A 850 12.23 12.67 -2.80
CA ALA A 850 12.23 11.23 -2.59
C ALA A 850 11.90 10.40 -3.84
N ASP A 851 11.26 11.00 -4.83
CA ASP A 851 10.85 10.31 -6.06
C ASP A 851 11.95 10.31 -7.13
N SER A 852 13.06 11.01 -6.85
CA SER A 852 14.26 11.05 -7.72
C SER A 852 15.24 9.91 -7.42
N ILE A 853 16.05 9.52 -8.41
CA ILE A 853 17.11 8.53 -8.25
C ILE A 853 18.07 8.96 -7.14
N LYS A 854 18.32 8.05 -6.17
CA LYS A 854 19.10 8.31 -4.94
C LYS A 854 18.55 9.47 -4.08
N GLY A 855 17.36 9.94 -4.37
CA GLY A 855 16.70 11.00 -3.63
C GLY A 855 16.19 10.54 -2.27
N SER A 856 16.05 11.49 -1.35
CA SER A 856 15.45 11.26 -0.03
C SER A 856 14.70 12.50 0.44
N SER A 857 13.65 12.31 1.22
CA SER A 857 12.87 13.41 1.82
C SER A 857 12.34 13.06 3.20
N LEU A 858 12.32 14.06 4.07
CA LEU A 858 11.61 14.06 5.34
C LEU A 858 10.46 15.07 5.24
N ASN A 859 9.24 14.57 5.38
CA ASN A 859 8.01 15.34 5.34
C ASN A 859 7.36 15.36 6.72
N MET A 860 6.90 16.53 7.16
CA MET A 860 6.02 16.68 8.30
C MET A 860 4.76 17.40 7.85
N THR A 861 3.61 16.76 8.00
CA THR A 861 2.31 17.30 7.64
C THR A 861 1.44 17.40 8.89
N VAL A 862 0.74 18.51 9.04
CA VAL A 862 -0.30 18.70 10.06
C VAL A 862 -1.58 19.07 9.34
N ASN A 863 -2.62 18.24 9.48
CA ASN A 863 -3.97 18.51 9.01
C ASN A 863 -4.86 18.77 10.22
N TYR A 864 -5.71 19.79 10.13
CA TYR A 864 -6.79 20.06 11.06
C TYR A 864 -8.08 20.29 10.24
N GLU A 865 -9.13 19.54 10.54
CA GLU A 865 -10.37 19.55 9.77
C GLU A 865 -11.61 19.36 10.65
N GLY A 866 -12.77 19.68 10.08
CA GLY A 866 -14.08 19.50 10.74
C GLY A 866 -15.25 19.88 9.83
N GLU A 867 -16.46 19.51 10.25
CA GLU A 867 -17.71 19.87 9.59
C GLU A 867 -18.17 21.26 10.07
N ILE A 868 -18.64 22.11 9.16
CA ILE A 868 -19.14 23.46 9.48
C ILE A 868 -20.66 23.44 9.60
N LYS A 869 -21.18 23.85 10.75
CA LYS A 869 -22.61 24.09 11.01
C LYS A 869 -22.92 25.59 11.15
N ASN A 870 -24.20 25.95 11.04
CA ASN A 870 -24.73 27.30 11.32
C ASN A 870 -23.98 28.46 10.63
N LYS A 871 -23.56 28.23 9.38
CA LYS A 871 -22.67 29.14 8.65
C LYS A 871 -23.28 30.51 8.41
N ARG A 872 -22.55 31.57 8.80
CA ARG A 872 -22.78 32.98 8.45
C ARG A 872 -21.46 33.62 8.02
N GLY A 873 -21.20 33.68 6.71
CA GLY A 873 -19.94 34.20 6.17
C GLY A 873 -18.73 33.33 6.55
N GLU A 874 -17.77 33.93 7.26
CA GLU A 874 -16.59 33.26 7.84
C GLU A 874 -16.83 32.75 9.27
N LYS A 875 -18.03 32.94 9.82
CA LYS A 875 -18.44 32.39 11.12
C LYS A 875 -19.23 31.09 10.94
N GLY A 876 -19.03 30.16 11.85
CA GLY A 876 -19.74 28.89 11.89
C GLY A 876 -19.17 27.97 12.97
N ASP A 877 -20.03 27.10 13.50
CA ASP A 877 -19.63 26.13 14.50
C ASP A 877 -18.91 24.97 13.81
N ILE A 878 -17.84 24.49 14.43
CA ILE A 878 -17.15 23.28 13.97
C ILE A 878 -17.62 22.10 14.81
N GLU A 879 -18.01 21.02 14.13
CA GLU A 879 -18.28 19.71 14.72
C GLU A 879 -17.32 18.66 14.15
N ASN A 880 -17.16 17.54 14.86
CA ASN A 880 -16.31 16.43 14.45
C ASN A 880 -14.86 16.87 14.20
N ARG A 881 -14.31 17.69 15.11
CA ARG A 881 -12.93 18.17 15.01
C ARG A 881 -11.96 16.99 14.94
N PHE A 882 -11.05 17.06 13.99
CA PHE A 882 -10.05 16.04 13.79
C PHE A 882 -8.72 16.66 13.40
N ALA A 883 -7.63 16.13 13.94
CA ALA A 883 -6.31 16.47 13.49
C ALA A 883 -5.45 15.24 13.22
N LEU A 884 -4.64 15.32 12.17
CA LEU A 884 -3.66 14.32 11.80
C LEU A 884 -2.28 14.96 11.72
N ILE A 885 -1.35 14.48 12.53
CA ILE A 885 0.06 14.84 12.46
C ILE A 885 0.80 13.66 11.86
N SER A 886 1.36 13.83 10.67
CA SER A 886 2.13 12.79 9.97
C SER A 886 3.58 13.22 9.82
N LYS A 887 4.51 12.32 10.12
CA LYS A 887 5.95 12.47 9.84
C LYS A 887 6.37 11.30 8.96
N THR A 888 6.90 11.59 7.78
CA THR A 888 7.18 10.59 6.74
C THR A 888 8.61 10.72 6.25
N TRP A 889 9.35 9.61 6.31
CA TRP A 889 10.67 9.46 5.71
C TRP A 889 10.50 8.66 4.42
N ARG A 890 10.87 9.25 3.29
CA ARG A 890 10.75 8.62 1.97
C ARG A 890 12.05 8.71 1.20
N GLY A 891 12.34 7.75 0.34
CA GLY A 891 13.43 7.90 -0.62
C GLY A 891 13.64 6.69 -1.52
N TRP A 892 14.56 6.84 -2.46
CA TRP A 892 14.84 5.81 -3.47
C TRP A 892 15.37 4.52 -2.85
N SER A 893 16.26 4.63 -1.87
CA SER A 893 16.76 3.46 -1.15
C SER A 893 17.37 3.79 0.21
N ILE A 894 17.32 2.84 1.14
CA ILE A 894 17.93 2.92 2.48
C ILE A 894 18.51 1.56 2.89
N SER A 895 19.63 1.54 3.61
CA SER A 895 20.19 0.31 4.20
C SER A 895 19.38 -0.13 5.42
N ARG A 896 19.49 -1.42 5.80
CA ARG A 896 18.92 -1.95 7.05
C ARG A 896 19.23 -1.08 8.27
N GLU A 897 20.51 -0.82 8.52
CA GLU A 897 20.99 -0.02 9.66
C GLU A 897 20.38 1.39 9.70
N SER A 898 20.31 2.07 8.55
CA SER A 898 19.72 3.41 8.49
C SER A 898 18.21 3.39 8.74
N ALA A 899 17.50 2.35 8.28
CA ALA A 899 16.07 2.17 8.56
C ALA A 899 15.82 1.84 10.05
N GLU A 900 16.62 0.96 10.63
CA GLU A 900 16.58 0.63 12.07
C GLU A 900 16.87 1.87 12.94
N ASN A 901 17.80 2.74 12.53
CA ASN A 901 18.06 3.99 13.24
C ASN A 901 16.84 4.93 13.25
N ILE A 902 16.07 4.99 12.16
CA ILE A 902 14.82 5.75 12.12
C ILE A 902 13.77 5.12 13.06
N ILE A 903 13.63 3.79 13.02
CA ILE A 903 12.74 3.04 13.92
C ILE A 903 13.10 3.30 15.39
N LYS A 904 14.37 3.18 15.76
CA LYS A 904 14.87 3.45 17.12
C LYS A 904 14.54 4.87 17.57
N GLN A 905 14.71 5.88 16.70
CA GLN A 905 14.33 7.26 17.01
C GLN A 905 12.82 7.42 17.24
N ILE A 906 11.99 6.72 16.48
CA ILE A 906 10.53 6.71 16.67
C ILE A 906 10.20 6.06 18.02
N ASN A 907 10.71 4.86 18.28
CA ASN A 907 10.45 4.13 19.53
C ASN A 907 10.88 4.94 20.75
N GLN A 908 12.09 5.52 20.74
CA GLN A 908 12.61 6.37 21.81
C GLN A 908 11.76 7.63 22.03
N LYS A 909 11.28 8.28 20.96
CA LYS A 909 10.45 9.49 21.09
C LYS A 909 9.14 9.20 21.83
N PHE A 910 8.51 8.07 21.54
CA PHE A 910 7.18 7.71 22.05
C PHE A 910 7.19 6.69 23.18
N LYS A 911 8.37 6.21 23.59
CA LYS A 911 8.56 5.20 24.66
C LYS A 911 7.74 3.92 24.42
N ILE A 912 7.66 3.50 23.15
CA ILE A 912 6.90 2.33 22.68
C ILE A 912 7.71 1.65 21.59
N ASP A 913 7.75 0.33 21.62
CA ASP A 913 8.31 -0.45 20.52
C ASP A 913 7.28 -0.61 19.41
N PHE A 914 7.23 0.37 18.51
CA PHE A 914 6.33 0.34 17.36
C PHE A 914 6.65 -0.84 16.44
N TYR A 915 7.93 -1.09 16.24
CA TYR A 915 8.40 -2.24 15.49
C TYR A 915 9.21 -3.14 16.41
N PRO A 916 9.03 -4.46 16.34
CA PRO A 916 9.91 -5.44 16.98
C PRO A 916 11.36 -5.24 16.56
N GLU A 917 12.31 -5.49 17.48
CA GLU A 917 13.76 -5.27 17.23
C GLU A 917 14.28 -5.99 15.97
N ASN A 918 13.73 -7.18 15.67
CA ASN A 918 14.12 -8.02 14.54
C ASN A 918 13.21 -7.89 13.31
N ALA A 919 12.39 -6.83 13.22
CA ALA A 919 11.44 -6.64 12.13
C ALA A 919 12.10 -6.54 10.74
N LEU A 920 13.39 -6.19 10.68
CA LEU A 920 14.18 -6.08 9.44
C LEU A 920 15.36 -7.06 9.40
N ALA A 921 15.35 -8.12 10.22
CA ALA A 921 16.49 -9.04 10.34
C ALA A 921 16.93 -9.63 8.99
N GLN A 922 15.97 -10.05 8.17
CA GLN A 922 16.22 -10.65 6.85
C GLN A 922 16.35 -9.60 5.72
N THR A 923 16.26 -8.31 6.04
CA THR A 923 16.28 -7.24 5.04
C THR A 923 17.69 -6.68 4.87
N ASN A 924 18.22 -6.71 3.65
CA ASN A 924 19.51 -6.07 3.35
C ASN A 924 19.35 -4.57 3.10
N LYS A 925 18.35 -4.24 2.28
CA LYS A 925 18.12 -2.89 1.75
C LYS A 925 16.65 -2.71 1.41
N ILE A 926 16.13 -1.49 1.57
CA ILE A 926 14.75 -1.15 1.22
C ILE A 926 14.77 -0.16 0.08
N PHE A 927 14.14 -0.52 -1.04
CA PHE A 927 13.91 0.35 -2.18
C PHE A 927 12.56 1.05 -2.08
N LEU A 928 12.49 2.29 -2.60
CA LEU A 928 11.29 3.14 -2.55
C LEU A 928 10.70 3.18 -1.13
N TYR A 929 11.58 3.30 -0.14
CA TYR A 929 11.18 3.18 1.26
C TYR A 929 10.25 4.34 1.64
N ASN A 930 9.27 4.03 2.47
CA ASN A 930 8.36 4.98 3.07
C ASN A 930 8.04 4.50 4.49
N ILE A 931 8.68 5.17 5.46
CA ILE A 931 8.41 5.00 6.89
C ILE A 931 7.54 6.19 7.30
N SER A 932 6.30 5.96 7.71
CA SER A 932 5.38 6.99 8.17
C SER A 932 5.00 6.77 9.63
N MET A 933 4.92 7.86 10.40
CA MET A 933 4.35 7.88 11.74
C MET A 933 3.21 8.88 11.77
N GLU A 934 2.05 8.46 12.26
CA GLU A 934 0.79 9.18 12.21
C GLU A 934 0.16 9.27 13.60
N ILE A 935 -0.14 10.49 14.05
CA ILE A 935 -0.85 10.79 15.29
C ILE A 935 -2.22 11.35 14.93
N TYR A 936 -3.24 10.61 15.31
CA TYR A 936 -4.64 10.96 15.16
C TYR A 936 -5.13 11.57 16.47
N LEU A 937 -5.65 12.79 16.39
CA LEU A 937 -6.24 13.50 17.51
C LEU A 937 -7.73 13.68 17.20
N TYR A 938 -8.56 12.95 17.94
CA TYR A 938 -10.02 13.02 17.81
C TYR A 938 -10.58 14.22 18.58
N GLU A 939 -11.88 14.47 18.41
CA GLU A 939 -12.54 15.65 18.95
C GLU A 939 -12.36 15.80 20.47
N LYS A 940 -12.46 14.70 21.23
CA LYS A 940 -12.25 14.70 22.69
C LYS A 940 -10.87 15.26 23.09
N ALA A 941 -9.82 14.88 22.35
CA ALA A 941 -8.44 15.33 22.59
C ALA A 941 -8.29 16.84 22.38
N LEU A 942 -8.87 17.34 21.29
CA LEU A 942 -8.79 18.75 20.89
C LEU A 942 -9.62 19.63 21.83
N LEU A 943 -10.80 19.16 22.24
CA LEU A 943 -11.63 19.82 23.24
C LEU A 943 -10.94 19.85 24.62
N HIS A 944 -10.33 18.73 25.05
CA HIS A 944 -9.54 18.69 26.28
C HIS A 944 -8.45 19.75 26.26
N PHE A 945 -7.64 19.79 25.20
CA PHE A 945 -6.56 20.76 25.03
C PHE A 945 -7.06 22.22 25.12
N MET A 946 -8.16 22.55 24.44
CA MET A 946 -8.70 23.92 24.43
C MET A 946 -9.36 24.32 25.75
N ASN A 947 -9.81 23.35 26.54
CA ASN A 947 -10.42 23.55 27.85
C ASN A 947 -9.41 23.69 29.00
N LEU A 948 -8.12 23.40 28.77
CA LEU A 948 -7.09 23.58 29.79
C LEU A 948 -7.00 25.04 30.28
N LYS A 949 -6.66 25.20 31.56
CA LYS A 949 -6.32 26.51 32.14
C LYS A 949 -4.97 26.98 31.60
N GLU A 950 -4.83 28.27 31.38
CA GLU A 950 -3.61 28.86 30.82
C GLU A 950 -2.35 28.52 31.65
N SER A 951 -2.47 28.57 32.99
CA SER A 951 -1.40 28.19 33.91
C SER A 951 -0.97 26.73 33.74
N LYS A 952 -1.94 25.84 33.48
CA LYS A 952 -1.67 24.41 33.24
C LYS A 952 -0.91 24.21 31.94
N VAL A 953 -1.37 24.80 30.82
CA VAL A 953 -0.69 24.73 29.51
C VAL A 953 0.74 25.28 29.61
N SER A 954 0.89 26.43 30.27
CA SER A 954 2.18 27.06 30.55
C SER A 954 3.12 26.15 31.36
N SER A 955 2.60 25.41 32.35
CA SER A 955 3.38 24.47 33.16
C SER A 955 3.79 23.21 32.38
N ILE A 956 2.89 22.67 31.54
CA ILE A 956 3.16 21.50 30.69
C ILE A 956 4.31 21.85 29.75
N PHE A 957 4.21 23.02 29.10
CA PHE A 957 5.25 23.49 28.18
C PHE A 957 6.59 23.67 28.91
N SER A 958 6.61 24.26 30.09
CA SER A 958 7.84 24.44 30.88
C SER A 958 8.50 23.13 31.31
N ARG A 959 7.73 22.07 31.58
CA ARG A 959 8.28 20.78 32.04
C ARG A 959 8.73 19.87 30.91
N HIS A 960 8.12 19.98 29.73
CA HIS A 960 8.27 19.00 28.65
C HIS A 960 8.80 19.58 27.33
N VAL A 961 9.24 20.84 27.31
CA VAL A 961 9.86 21.45 26.12
C VAL A 961 11.22 20.82 25.79
N LEU A 962 11.51 20.70 24.50
CA LEU A 962 12.72 20.12 23.94
C LEU A 962 13.62 21.19 23.30
N GLY A 963 14.93 21.12 23.57
CA GLY A 963 16.00 21.90 22.93
C GLY A 963 16.09 23.36 23.40
N VAL A 964 17.11 24.11 22.93
CA VAL A 964 17.41 25.48 23.41
C VAL A 964 16.33 26.52 23.04
N GLY A 965 16.11 27.54 23.88
CA GLY A 965 15.23 28.69 23.58
C GLY A 965 13.81 28.63 24.17
N ASP A 966 13.66 28.01 25.34
CA ASP A 966 12.36 27.64 25.91
C ASP A 966 11.42 28.80 26.20
N LEU A 967 11.95 29.94 26.64
CA LEU A 967 11.14 31.13 26.93
C LEU A 967 10.47 31.69 25.66
N ILE A 968 11.19 31.77 24.54
CA ILE A 968 10.66 32.30 23.27
C ILE A 968 9.65 31.32 22.68
N LYS A 969 9.98 30.02 22.68
CA LYS A 969 9.06 28.97 22.22
C LYS A 969 7.77 28.98 23.03
N LYS A 970 7.88 29.08 24.35
CA LYS A 970 6.75 29.16 25.28
C LYS A 970 5.90 30.39 25.01
N TRP A 971 6.52 31.58 24.96
CA TRP A 971 5.79 32.83 24.69
C TRP A 971 4.99 32.74 23.39
N ARG A 972 5.63 32.24 22.32
CA ARG A 972 4.99 32.05 21.02
C ARG A 972 3.86 31.04 21.08
N PHE A 973 4.07 29.88 21.71
CA PHE A 973 3.03 28.86 21.87
C PHE A 973 1.81 29.41 22.63
N MET A 974 2.05 30.10 23.74
CA MET A 974 0.99 30.69 24.55
C MET A 974 0.24 31.80 23.81
N HIS A 975 0.94 32.62 23.02
CA HIS A 975 0.31 33.63 22.17
C HIS A 975 -0.67 32.99 21.18
N GLU A 976 -0.23 31.97 20.43
CA GLU A 976 -1.07 31.26 19.47
C GLU A 976 -2.25 30.53 20.16
N TRP A 977 -2.03 30.01 21.37
CA TRP A 977 -3.08 29.32 22.14
C TRP A 977 -4.18 30.29 22.59
N ARG A 978 -3.80 31.47 23.08
CA ARG A 978 -4.78 32.53 23.43
C ARG A 978 -5.57 32.98 22.19
N SER A 979 -4.91 33.13 21.04
CA SER A 979 -5.57 33.47 19.78
C SER A 979 -6.57 32.39 19.35
N ALA A 980 -6.16 31.12 19.34
CA ALA A 980 -7.07 30.01 19.03
C ALA A 980 -8.30 29.96 19.95
N LYS A 981 -8.10 30.22 21.25
CA LYS A 981 -9.19 30.26 22.24
C LYS A 981 -10.16 31.41 21.99
N ASN A 982 -9.66 32.56 21.55
CA ASN A 982 -10.50 33.68 21.14
C ASN A 982 -11.27 33.35 19.86
N ASP A 983 -10.64 32.74 18.86
CA ASP A 983 -11.33 32.39 17.60
C ASP A 983 -12.43 31.36 17.82
N LEU A 984 -12.22 30.40 18.72
CA LEU A 984 -13.21 29.42 19.14
C LEU A 984 -14.40 30.08 19.86
N ARG A 985 -14.18 31.17 20.62
CA ARG A 985 -15.25 31.95 21.26
C ARG A 985 -16.07 32.77 20.25
N TRP A 986 -15.45 33.22 19.17
CA TRP A 986 -16.10 34.04 18.13
C TRP A 986 -16.61 33.23 16.93
N ASN A 987 -16.52 31.90 17.01
CA ASN A 987 -16.88 30.92 15.98
C ASN A 987 -16.24 31.23 14.61
N ASN A 988 -14.98 31.67 14.61
CA ASN A 988 -14.24 31.94 13.37
C ASN A 988 -13.43 30.70 12.95
N TYR A 989 -14.11 29.78 12.24
CA TYR A 989 -13.52 28.49 11.85
C TYR A 989 -12.21 28.63 11.04
N MET A 990 -12.06 29.71 10.27
CA MET A 990 -10.90 29.90 9.39
C MET A 990 -9.66 30.34 10.17
N GLN A 991 -9.82 31.26 11.14
CA GLN A 991 -8.73 31.63 12.04
C GLN A 991 -8.45 30.54 13.05
N GLU A 992 -9.48 29.90 13.61
CA GLU A 992 -9.34 28.72 14.48
C GLU A 992 -8.44 27.68 13.80
N GLY A 993 -8.74 27.31 12.55
CA GLY A 993 -7.95 26.33 11.82
C GLY A 993 -6.50 26.75 11.57
N LYS A 994 -6.25 28.04 11.34
CA LYS A 994 -4.89 28.59 11.19
C LYS A 994 -4.09 28.44 12.48
N HIS A 995 -4.64 28.87 13.61
CA HIS A 995 -3.96 28.85 14.90
C HIS A 995 -3.82 27.41 15.44
N MET A 996 -4.86 26.58 15.30
CA MET A 996 -4.81 25.17 15.72
C MET A 996 -3.75 24.38 14.98
N ARG A 997 -3.71 24.48 13.66
CA ARG A 997 -2.65 23.84 12.85
C ARG A 997 -1.25 24.25 13.30
N LEU A 998 -1.04 25.53 13.65
CA LEU A 998 0.24 26.02 14.11
C LEU A 998 0.60 25.47 15.50
N LEU A 999 -0.36 25.48 16.44
CA LEU A 999 -0.22 24.90 17.77
C LEU A 999 0.13 23.42 17.71
N LEU A 1000 -0.56 22.64 16.89
CA LEU A 1000 -0.29 21.20 16.70
C LEU A 1000 1.11 20.97 16.13
N SER A 1001 1.53 21.78 15.15
CA SER A 1001 2.90 21.71 14.61
C SER A 1001 3.95 22.03 15.67
N MET A 1002 3.71 23.04 16.51
CA MET A 1002 4.59 23.43 17.61
C MET A 1002 4.64 22.36 18.70
N ALA A 1003 3.49 21.87 19.16
CA ALA A 1003 3.38 20.85 20.18
C ALA A 1003 4.20 19.61 19.78
N HIS A 1004 4.00 19.07 18.58
CA HIS A 1004 4.74 17.91 18.11
C HIS A 1004 6.26 18.16 17.97
N SER A 1005 6.65 19.37 17.54
CA SER A 1005 8.05 19.70 17.27
C SER A 1005 8.82 20.08 18.54
N TRP A 1006 8.14 20.63 19.54
CA TRP A 1006 8.77 21.26 20.71
C TRP A 1006 8.51 20.52 22.02
N LEU A 1007 7.52 19.63 22.11
CA LEU A 1007 7.26 18.86 23.33
C LEU A 1007 7.72 17.41 23.19
N GLY A 1008 8.19 16.85 24.30
CA GLY A 1008 8.35 15.40 24.46
C GLY A 1008 7.01 14.69 24.52
N PHE A 1009 7.03 13.36 24.41
CA PHE A 1009 5.81 12.55 24.36
C PHE A 1009 4.94 12.67 25.62
N ASP A 1010 5.53 12.69 26.82
CA ASP A 1010 4.78 12.91 28.06
C ASP A 1010 4.02 14.25 28.05
N GLY A 1011 4.64 15.29 27.47
CA GLY A 1011 4.01 16.60 27.29
C GLY A 1011 2.84 16.56 26.31
N LEU A 1012 2.92 15.75 25.25
CA LEU A 1012 1.81 15.54 24.31
C LEU A 1012 0.66 14.79 25.00
N LEU A 1013 0.95 13.74 25.77
CA LEU A 1013 -0.05 13.00 26.53
C LEU A 1013 -0.79 13.92 27.51
N GLU A 1014 -0.07 14.73 28.28
CA GLU A 1014 -0.70 15.65 29.23
C GLU A 1014 -1.50 16.76 28.53
N LEU A 1015 -1.06 17.20 27.35
CA LEU A 1015 -1.74 18.25 26.59
C LEU A 1015 -3.09 17.79 26.01
N PHE A 1016 -3.17 16.53 25.57
CA PHE A 1016 -4.33 15.97 24.88
C PHE A 1016 -5.19 15.03 25.75
N GLY A 1017 -4.88 14.90 27.03
CA GLY A 1017 -5.71 14.17 27.99
C GLY A 1017 -5.46 12.66 28.01
N GLY A 1018 -4.23 12.21 27.78
CA GLY A 1018 -3.81 10.81 27.91
C GLY A 1018 -3.86 10.00 26.62
N LYS A 1019 -3.53 8.71 26.73
CA LYS A 1019 -3.45 7.76 25.60
C LYS A 1019 -4.81 7.49 24.97
N ASP A 1020 -5.90 7.52 25.75
CA ASP A 1020 -7.26 7.20 25.26
C ASP A 1020 -7.84 8.26 24.32
N ASN A 1021 -7.23 9.46 24.29
CA ASN A 1021 -7.66 10.56 23.44
C ASN A 1021 -6.85 10.69 22.14
N MET A 1022 -5.86 9.82 21.91
CA MET A 1022 -5.06 9.83 20.70
C MET A 1022 -4.87 8.42 20.16
N PHE A 1023 -4.65 8.31 18.85
CA PHE A 1023 -4.25 7.06 18.22
C PHE A 1023 -2.94 7.28 17.46
N ILE A 1024 -1.93 6.46 17.71
CA ILE A 1024 -0.62 6.56 17.04
C ILE A 1024 -0.32 5.24 16.34
N ILE A 1025 0.11 5.33 15.09
CA ILE A 1025 0.55 4.19 14.29
C ILE A 1025 1.77 4.57 13.44
N SER A 1026 2.58 3.58 13.13
CA SER A 1026 3.69 3.68 12.20
C SER A 1026 3.55 2.62 11.10
N LYS A 1027 3.92 2.96 9.87
CA LYS A 1027 3.91 2.04 8.73
C LYS A 1027 5.23 2.11 7.99
N LEU A 1028 5.82 0.95 7.71
CA LEU A 1028 7.00 0.81 6.85
C LEU A 1028 6.57 0.12 5.57
N SER A 1029 6.80 0.79 4.46
CA SER A 1029 6.53 0.29 3.11
C SER A 1029 7.73 0.52 2.20
N GLY A 1030 7.74 -0.13 1.05
CA GLY A 1030 8.89 -0.21 0.15
C GLY A 1030 9.31 -1.66 -0.05
N PHE A 1031 10.11 -1.89 -1.09
CA PHE A 1031 10.54 -3.23 -1.48
C PHE A 1031 11.81 -3.62 -0.69
N ARG A 1032 11.68 -4.59 0.23
CA ARG A 1032 12.79 -5.10 1.04
C ARG A 1032 13.52 -6.21 0.29
N VAL A 1033 14.81 -6.01 0.03
CA VAL A 1033 15.67 -6.95 -0.69
C VAL A 1033 16.24 -7.98 0.28
N GLY A 1034 16.18 -9.25 -0.09
CA GLY A 1034 16.61 -10.37 0.76
C GLY A 1034 15.52 -10.89 1.71
N ASP A 1035 14.34 -10.25 1.70
CA ASP A 1035 13.19 -10.62 2.49
C ASP A 1035 12.09 -11.19 1.58
N GLU A 1036 11.65 -12.41 1.89
CA GLU A 1036 10.62 -13.11 1.13
C GLU A 1036 9.25 -12.41 1.22
N ALA A 1037 8.98 -11.71 2.33
CA ALA A 1037 7.82 -10.85 2.49
C ALA A 1037 8.07 -9.43 1.94
N GLY A 1038 9.14 -9.21 1.17
CA GLY A 1038 9.70 -7.89 0.91
C GLY A 1038 8.82 -6.92 0.13
N ASP A 1039 7.75 -7.40 -0.50
CA ASP A 1039 6.75 -6.59 -1.20
C ASP A 1039 5.55 -6.18 -0.31
N THR A 1040 5.41 -6.79 0.88
CA THR A 1040 4.33 -6.49 1.82
C THR A 1040 4.73 -5.39 2.82
N PRO A 1041 3.84 -4.45 3.18
CA PRO A 1041 4.16 -3.42 4.17
C PRO A 1041 4.20 -3.99 5.59
N LEU A 1042 5.15 -3.50 6.41
CA LEU A 1042 5.21 -3.79 7.84
C LEU A 1042 4.37 -2.77 8.62
N MET A 1043 3.40 -3.27 9.36
CA MET A 1043 2.53 -2.47 10.23
C MET A 1043 3.04 -2.53 11.67
N SER A 1044 3.11 -1.38 12.34
CA SER A 1044 3.58 -1.30 13.72
C SER A 1044 2.51 -1.74 14.73
N HIS A 1045 2.93 -1.89 16.00
CA HIS A 1045 2.04 -1.74 17.15
C HIS A 1045 1.35 -0.35 17.10
N THR A 1046 0.21 -0.23 17.74
CA THR A 1046 -0.52 1.03 17.86
C THR A 1046 -0.54 1.49 19.31
N LEU A 1047 -0.68 2.80 19.51
CA LEU A 1047 -0.90 3.38 20.81
C LEU A 1047 -2.26 4.06 20.87
N GLY A 1048 -2.98 3.83 21.97
CA GLY A 1048 -4.21 4.53 22.29
C GLY A 1048 -5.40 3.94 21.55
N GLU A 1049 -6.46 4.74 21.42
CA GLU A 1049 -7.75 4.28 20.94
C GLU A 1049 -8.31 5.14 19.81
N ILE A 1050 -9.04 4.48 18.92
CA ILE A 1050 -9.84 5.14 17.89
C ILE A 1050 -11.05 5.79 18.57
N GLY A 1051 -10.94 7.10 18.82
CA GLY A 1051 -11.95 7.89 19.53
C GLY A 1051 -13.16 8.34 18.70
N SER A 1052 -13.32 7.87 17.47
CA SER A 1052 -14.41 8.27 16.56
C SER A 1052 -14.74 7.19 15.54
N ARG A 1053 -16.00 7.13 15.11
CA ARG A 1053 -16.44 6.32 13.94
C ARG A 1053 -15.74 6.73 12.65
N ALA A 1054 -15.31 7.99 12.56
CA ALA A 1054 -14.55 8.52 11.43
C ALA A 1054 -13.04 8.30 11.69
N LEU A 1055 -12.56 7.08 11.50
CA LEU A 1055 -11.19 6.65 11.85
C LEU A 1055 -10.10 7.61 11.32
N SER A 1056 -10.23 8.03 10.06
CA SER A 1056 -9.30 8.93 9.37
C SER A 1056 -9.79 10.38 9.24
N GLY A 1057 -10.80 10.77 10.03
CA GLY A 1057 -11.40 12.10 10.01
C GLY A 1057 -12.66 12.23 9.13
N PRO A 1058 -13.43 13.32 9.32
CA PRO A 1058 -14.72 13.53 8.65
C PRO A 1058 -14.60 13.66 7.13
N LEU A 1059 -13.51 14.24 6.61
CA LEU A 1059 -13.33 14.37 5.16
C LEU A 1059 -13.02 13.03 4.50
N ALA A 1060 -12.16 12.22 5.12
CA ALA A 1060 -11.84 10.88 4.62
C ALA A 1060 -13.07 9.96 4.65
N GLN A 1061 -13.87 10.02 5.71
CA GLN A 1061 -15.13 9.28 5.80
C GLN A 1061 -16.08 9.65 4.65
N MET A 1062 -16.25 10.95 4.40
CA MET A 1062 -17.12 11.44 3.33
C MET A 1062 -16.60 11.08 1.94
N GLN A 1063 -15.28 11.15 1.73
CA GLN A 1063 -14.64 10.70 0.50
C GLN A 1063 -14.93 9.21 0.24
N ASN A 1064 -14.75 8.35 1.26
CA ASN A 1064 -15.00 6.91 1.15
C ASN A 1064 -16.48 6.60 0.87
N GLN A 1065 -17.41 7.33 1.49
CA GLN A 1065 -18.85 7.21 1.23
C GLN A 1065 -19.25 7.59 -0.20
N ILE A 1066 -18.65 8.66 -0.74
CA ILE A 1066 -18.86 9.08 -2.14
C ILE A 1066 -18.10 8.17 -3.10
N ASN A 1067 -17.08 7.49 -2.60
CA ASN A 1067 -16.19 6.58 -3.32
C ASN A 1067 -15.32 7.29 -4.38
N ALA A 1068 -15.07 8.59 -4.23
CA ALA A 1068 -14.26 9.41 -5.15
C ALA A 1068 -12.75 9.30 -4.86
N THR A 1069 -11.92 9.52 -5.88
CA THR A 1069 -10.46 9.58 -5.69
C THR A 1069 -10.07 10.79 -4.84
N GLN A 1070 -8.99 10.67 -4.06
CA GLN A 1070 -8.60 11.70 -3.09
C GLN A 1070 -8.23 13.01 -3.78
N SER A 1071 -7.47 12.90 -4.87
CA SER A 1071 -7.00 14.05 -5.61
C SER A 1071 -8.15 14.87 -6.22
N GLU A 1072 -9.21 14.21 -6.70
CA GLU A 1072 -10.41 14.89 -7.19
C GLU A 1072 -11.23 15.52 -6.07
N PHE A 1073 -11.43 14.77 -5.00
CA PHE A 1073 -12.25 15.19 -3.86
C PHE A 1073 -11.72 16.49 -3.22
N LEU A 1074 -10.40 16.59 -3.06
CA LEU A 1074 -9.72 17.73 -2.44
C LEU A 1074 -9.19 18.77 -3.45
N ALA A 1075 -9.41 18.54 -4.74
CA ALA A 1075 -8.84 19.32 -5.85
C ALA A 1075 -7.30 19.41 -5.81
N TYR A 1076 -6.62 18.36 -5.36
CA TYR A 1076 -5.16 18.31 -5.33
C TYR A 1076 -4.55 18.36 -6.72
N TRP A 1077 -5.18 17.76 -7.73
CA TRP A 1077 -4.73 17.89 -9.13
C TRP A 1077 -4.56 19.35 -9.58
N LEU A 1078 -5.41 20.27 -9.09
CA LEU A 1078 -5.31 21.69 -9.39
C LEU A 1078 -4.23 22.34 -8.54
N ILE A 1079 -4.09 21.94 -7.27
CA ILE A 1079 -3.12 22.50 -6.32
C ILE A 1079 -1.69 22.04 -6.62
N GLU A 1080 -1.50 20.80 -7.06
CA GLU A 1080 -0.22 20.20 -7.46
C GLU A 1080 0.27 20.76 -8.79
N ARG A 1081 -0.62 20.97 -9.77
CA ARG A 1081 -0.25 21.63 -11.04
C ARG A 1081 0.24 23.07 -10.86
N LEU A 1082 0.02 23.66 -9.68
CA LEU A 1082 0.53 24.99 -9.32
C LEU A 1082 1.86 24.95 -8.57
N GLN A 1083 2.32 23.79 -8.10
CA GLN A 1083 3.57 23.70 -7.35
C GLN A 1083 4.77 23.56 -8.29
#